data_AF-A0AA96VXY2-F1
#
_entry.id   AF-A0AA96VXY2-F1
#
_cell.length_a   1.000
_cell.length_b   1.000
_cell.length_c   1.000
_cell.angle_alpha   90.00
_cell.angle_beta   90.00
_cell.angle_gamma   90.00
#
_symmetry.space_group_name_H-M   'P 1'
#
loop_
_entity.id
_entity.type
_entity.pdbx_description
1 polymer ?
#
loop_
_entity_poly.entity_id
_entity_poly.type
_entity_poly.pdbx_seq_one_letter_code
_entity_poly.pdbx_strand_id
1 'polypeptide(L)'
;MKKKDFLLPVMSTLLLAPFVLAQQVQAAETTPSSTTASTTAASQEVAPTSASTETATTGSEEAGVTSQTSETVEAVIIHTNDVHGRILEDTRSGVIGDAKAAAVIEEERAKVENTIVVDAGDAFQGLPISNSTKGEDRANIMNEVGYDAMAVGNHEFDFGMEQAIKYKETLNFPLLSANTYVDGARVFEASTIVDKTPTVVGDEFVVIGVTTPETATKTHPKNVEGVTFADPITEVNKVIDEVEARALADNRVYNNYIILAHLGVDTTTPVEWRGSTLAQALSENSKLAGKRVIVIDGHSHTVESTTYGNNVTYNQTGSYLNNIGKVTLKSNQLLAEAGLISAADAKNVTPNAKIEALVAEIKAKYEAENVQVVIANNPVELNGERSNVRVRETNLGNAVTDAIYAYGQTGFSNKTSLAVTNGGGIRATIAKDQPVTKGDIIAVLPFGNIVSQITVTGQQIADMFAKSLSATLQADKETGAPVLDENGRPLLEASGGFLHVSGAKVFYDTTLPAEKRVLLVGIFNPETGLYEDLDSAKTYYLATNDFLAAGGDGYTMLGGAREEGPSMDSVFADYLKVANLSVYNEVNPNSRLVSVDSTLDTDKDKYLDFVEVYHSTNPNDSLSYPGKLLVSDWPFISENTIPVTIKDLTDAGKTSLSELEVSTPVNQTELTQQASSSPILSQAVEVNSEQSQPELVQNVESSLVSSESISQPVVKPALAASTPVATSKTTTSSAASLPNTGDQSSLALSLFGLGLAGLAVTVRRRKTN
;
A
#
# COMPACT_ATOMS: atom_id res chain seq x y z
N MET A 1 55.82 37.47 32.59
CA MET A 1 55.30 38.73 31.98
C MET A 1 54.35 38.37 30.84
N LYS A 2 53.41 39.28 30.53
CA LYS A 2 52.48 39.36 29.38
C LYS A 2 52.52 38.20 28.35
N LYS A 3 51.43 37.43 28.16
CA LYS A 3 50.23 37.75 27.34
C LYS A 3 50.54 38.16 25.89
N LYS A 4 49.96 37.42 24.95
CA LYS A 4 49.16 37.99 23.86
C LYS A 4 48.04 37.02 23.50
N ASP A 5 46.85 37.57 23.32
CA ASP A 5 45.62 36.84 23.06
C ASP A 5 45.27 36.92 21.56
N PHE A 6 44.49 35.97 21.05
CA PHE A 6 43.75 36.13 19.79
C PHE A 6 42.37 35.47 19.95
N LEU A 7 41.31 36.19 19.63
CA LEU A 7 39.94 35.67 19.65
C LEU A 7 39.53 35.22 18.25
N LEU A 8 38.75 34.14 18.19
CA LEU A 8 37.77 33.90 17.13
C LEU A 8 36.35 34.05 17.73
N PRO A 9 35.34 34.43 16.94
CA PRO A 9 33.99 34.69 17.44
C PRO A 9 33.23 33.38 17.74
N VAL A 10 32.46 33.38 18.81
CA VAL A 10 31.46 32.33 19.09
C VAL A 10 30.19 32.66 18.29
N MET A 11 29.77 31.74 17.42
CA MET A 11 28.40 31.73 16.88
C MET A 11 27.49 30.97 17.85
N SER A 12 26.37 31.60 18.23
CA SER A 12 25.43 31.02 19.19
C SER A 12 24.60 29.89 18.57
N THR A 13 24.80 28.67 19.05
CA THR A 13 23.84 27.57 18.83
C THR A 13 22.61 27.80 19.71
N LEU A 14 21.46 28.11 19.12
CA LEU A 14 20.18 28.04 19.82
C LEU A 14 19.84 26.56 20.07
N LEU A 15 19.76 26.14 21.33
CA LEU A 15 19.13 24.87 21.68
C LEU A 15 17.60 25.07 21.66
N LEU A 16 16.91 24.42 20.72
CA LEU A 16 15.52 24.05 20.95
C LEU A 16 15.50 22.72 21.71
N ALA A 17 15.03 22.74 22.95
CA ALA A 17 14.75 21.53 23.71
C ALA A 17 13.31 21.07 23.44
N PRO A 18 13.06 19.81 23.04
CA PRO A 18 11.71 19.30 22.89
C PRO A 18 11.08 19.11 24.28
N PHE A 19 9.96 19.80 24.53
CA PHE A 19 9.17 19.59 25.75
C PHE A 19 8.44 18.24 25.67
N VAL A 20 8.79 17.31 26.55
CA VAL A 20 8.12 16.01 26.66
C VAL A 20 6.87 16.16 27.50
N LEU A 21 5.70 15.85 26.92
CA LEU A 21 4.47 15.62 27.66
C LEU A 21 3.92 14.23 27.32
N ALA A 22 4.10 13.28 28.24
CA ALA A 22 3.63 11.91 28.05
C ALA A 22 2.15 11.79 28.48
N GLN A 23 1.30 11.31 27.57
CA GLN A 23 -0.01 10.76 27.90
C GLN A 23 -0.14 9.39 27.23
N GLN A 24 -0.68 8.42 27.96
CA GLN A 24 -0.84 7.05 27.47
C GLN A 24 -2.02 6.98 26.49
N VAL A 25 -1.82 6.29 25.37
CA VAL A 25 -2.90 5.83 24.50
C VAL A 25 -2.93 4.31 24.58
N GLN A 26 -4.01 3.76 25.11
CA GLN A 26 -4.30 2.32 24.96
C GLN A 26 -4.97 2.12 23.61
N ALA A 27 -4.44 1.20 22.80
CA ALA A 27 -5.20 0.63 21.69
C ALA A 27 -6.34 -0.23 22.28
N ALA A 28 -7.55 -0.08 21.75
CA ALA A 28 -8.69 -0.91 22.14
C ALA A 28 -8.80 -2.08 21.14
N GLU A 29 -8.55 -3.30 21.62
CA GLU A 29 -8.76 -4.51 20.82
C GLU A 29 -10.26 -4.78 20.64
N THR A 30 -10.72 -4.82 19.39
CA THR A 30 -12.13 -5.13 19.05
C THR A 30 -12.30 -6.62 18.79
N THR A 31 -12.53 -7.40 19.85
CA THR A 31 -12.88 -8.84 19.74
C THR A 31 -14.34 -9.01 19.27
N PRO A 32 -14.64 -9.88 18.27
CA PRO A 32 -16.02 -10.10 17.84
C PRO A 32 -16.85 -10.86 18.89
N SER A 33 -18.04 -10.36 19.19
CA SER A 33 -18.91 -10.90 20.25
C SER A 33 -19.80 -12.05 19.76
N SER A 34 -19.46 -13.29 20.13
CA SER A 34 -20.35 -14.45 19.98
C SER A 34 -21.34 -14.52 21.14
N THR A 35 -22.64 -14.31 20.87
CA THR A 35 -23.67 -14.23 21.92
C THR A 35 -24.12 -15.62 22.39
N THR A 36 -23.82 -15.98 23.64
CA THR A 36 -24.40 -17.16 24.31
C THR A 36 -24.82 -16.79 25.74
N ALA A 37 -25.96 -17.29 26.20
CA ALA A 37 -26.63 -16.79 27.41
C ALA A 37 -25.97 -17.22 28.72
N SER A 38 -26.03 -16.32 29.71
CA SER A 38 -25.52 -16.54 31.08
C SER A 38 -26.54 -17.23 31.99
N THR A 39 -26.06 -18.15 32.83
CA THR A 39 -26.67 -18.44 34.14
C THR A 39 -25.59 -18.46 35.23
N THR A 40 -25.58 -17.44 36.08
CA THR A 40 -24.64 -17.25 37.19
C THR A 40 -24.96 -18.09 38.43
N ALA A 41 -23.93 -18.62 39.08
CA ALA A 41 -23.85 -18.75 40.54
C ALA A 41 -22.37 -18.78 40.97
N ALA A 42 -22.01 -18.11 42.06
CA ALA A 42 -20.63 -17.98 42.54
C ALA A 42 -20.43 -18.62 43.92
N SER A 43 -19.21 -19.07 44.23
CA SER A 43 -18.72 -19.30 45.60
C SER A 43 -17.19 -19.29 45.67
N GLN A 44 -16.66 -18.26 46.34
CA GLN A 44 -15.38 -18.23 47.08
C GLN A 44 -15.42 -19.28 48.24
N GLU A 45 -14.35 -19.75 48.89
CA GLU A 45 -12.88 -19.55 48.84
C GLU A 45 -12.22 -20.64 49.76
N VAL A 46 -10.91 -20.54 49.98
CA VAL A 46 -10.13 -21.09 51.13
C VAL A 46 -9.58 -22.51 51.01
N ALA A 47 -8.25 -22.61 51.02
CA ALA A 47 -7.49 -23.82 51.36
C ALA A 47 -6.94 -23.72 52.80
N PRO A 48 -6.70 -24.85 53.50
CA PRO A 48 -5.38 -24.99 54.12
C PRO A 48 -4.78 -26.41 54.15
N THR A 49 -3.49 -26.45 53.80
CA THR A 49 -2.36 -27.17 54.46
C THR A 49 -2.54 -28.54 55.14
N SER A 50 -1.84 -29.53 54.58
CA SER A 50 -0.99 -30.56 55.24
C SER A 50 -1.48 -31.40 56.44
N ALA A 51 -1.47 -32.73 56.28
CA ALA A 51 -0.71 -33.64 57.16
C ALA A 51 -0.49 -35.02 56.51
N SER A 52 0.58 -35.71 56.90
CA SER A 52 1.01 -37.02 56.41
C SER A 52 0.21 -38.20 56.96
N THR A 53 0.12 -39.31 56.21
CA THR A 53 0.06 -40.66 56.79
C THR A 53 0.76 -41.64 55.86
N GLU A 54 1.68 -42.44 56.40
CA GLU A 54 2.34 -43.52 55.66
C GLU A 54 1.42 -44.75 55.55
N THR A 55 1.56 -45.52 54.48
CA THR A 55 1.26 -46.96 54.49
C THR A 55 2.19 -47.65 53.50
N ALA A 56 3.16 -48.40 54.02
CA ALA A 56 4.05 -49.19 53.18
C ALA A 56 3.36 -50.50 52.74
N THR A 57 3.61 -50.93 51.50
CA THR A 57 3.35 -52.32 51.08
C THR A 57 4.43 -52.71 50.08
N THR A 58 5.14 -53.79 50.38
CA THR A 58 6.26 -54.30 49.57
C THR A 58 5.78 -55.30 48.53
N GLY A 59 6.25 -55.20 47.28
CA GLY A 59 5.94 -56.17 46.25
C GLY A 59 6.71 -55.97 44.94
N SER A 60 7.68 -56.86 44.70
CA SER A 60 8.30 -57.22 43.41
C SER A 60 8.72 -56.11 42.42
N GLU A 61 10.03 -56.07 42.15
CA GLU A 61 10.58 -55.45 40.94
C GLU A 61 10.07 -56.19 39.69
N GLU A 62 9.64 -55.44 38.66
CA GLU A 62 9.77 -55.88 37.27
C GLU A 62 10.54 -54.79 36.53
N ALA A 63 11.78 -55.09 36.14
CA ALA A 63 12.74 -54.13 35.63
C ALA A 63 12.46 -53.77 34.16
N GLY A 64 11.33 -53.09 33.91
CA GLY A 64 11.04 -52.45 32.64
C GLY A 64 12.03 -51.33 32.38
N VAL A 65 13.14 -51.65 31.68
CA VAL A 65 14.12 -50.66 31.22
C VAL A 65 13.51 -49.87 30.06
N THR A 66 12.65 -48.91 30.41
CA THR A 66 12.30 -47.79 29.54
C THR A 66 13.56 -46.95 29.34
N SER A 67 14.33 -47.29 28.30
CA SER A 67 15.39 -46.43 27.80
C SER A 67 14.75 -45.14 27.30
N GLN A 68 14.70 -44.13 28.17
CA GLN A 68 14.54 -42.75 27.75
C GLN A 68 15.82 -42.36 27.02
N THR A 69 15.86 -42.64 25.72
CA THR A 69 16.76 -41.98 24.78
C THR A 69 16.51 -40.49 24.89
N SER A 70 17.41 -39.76 25.55
CA SER A 70 17.30 -38.30 25.69
C SER A 70 17.29 -37.67 24.31
N GLU A 71 16.23 -36.94 23.97
CA GLU A 71 16.13 -36.24 22.69
C GLU A 71 17.27 -35.22 22.58
N THR A 72 18.16 -35.42 21.62
CA THR A 72 19.23 -34.48 21.29
C THR A 72 18.79 -33.61 20.12
N VAL A 73 19.11 -32.31 20.18
CA VAL A 73 19.00 -31.41 19.03
C VAL A 73 20.08 -31.81 18.02
N GLU A 74 19.68 -32.12 16.80
CA GLU A 74 20.59 -32.48 15.70
C GLU A 74 20.93 -31.28 14.83
N ALA A 75 19.95 -30.39 14.59
CA ALA A 75 20.13 -29.18 13.79
C ALA A 75 19.11 -28.09 14.18
N VAL A 76 19.41 -26.85 13.81
CA VAL A 76 18.50 -25.70 13.91
C VAL A 76 18.42 -24.99 12.56
N ILE A 77 17.22 -24.60 12.15
CA ILE A 77 17.00 -23.73 10.99
C ILE A 77 16.48 -22.41 11.52
N ILE A 78 17.26 -21.35 11.35
CA ILE A 78 16.83 -19.97 11.58
C ILE A 78 16.32 -19.41 10.25
N HIS A 79 15.17 -18.75 10.26
CA HIS A 79 14.59 -18.25 9.02
C HIS A 79 13.88 -16.89 9.14
N THR A 80 13.77 -16.23 8.00
CA THR A 80 13.05 -14.98 7.79
C THR A 80 12.24 -15.04 6.49
N ASN A 81 11.20 -14.21 6.38
CA ASN A 81 10.40 -14.01 5.18
C ASN A 81 9.84 -12.58 5.20
N ASP A 82 9.51 -12.03 4.02
CA ASP A 82 8.82 -10.76 3.86
C ASP A 82 9.50 -9.61 4.65
N VAL A 83 10.83 -9.60 4.66
CA VAL A 83 11.63 -8.65 5.47
C VAL A 83 11.59 -7.24 4.90
N HIS A 84 11.22 -7.08 3.63
CA HIS A 84 10.97 -5.83 2.93
C HIS A 84 11.92 -4.66 3.27
N GLY A 85 13.25 -4.90 3.26
CA GLY A 85 14.23 -3.84 3.52
C GLY A 85 14.17 -3.21 4.92
N ARG A 86 13.65 -3.89 5.95
CA ARG A 86 13.62 -3.44 7.36
C ARG A 86 15.02 -3.54 8.02
N ILE A 87 15.97 -2.78 7.47
CA ILE A 87 17.38 -2.74 7.89
C ILE A 87 17.56 -2.21 9.32
N LEU A 88 16.79 -1.19 9.70
CA LEU A 88 16.87 -0.48 10.99
C LEU A 88 15.92 -1.07 12.04
N GLU A 89 16.31 -1.06 13.31
CA GLU A 89 15.40 -1.32 14.44
C GLU A 89 14.36 -0.18 14.55
N ASP A 90 13.06 -0.52 14.65
CA ASP A 90 12.02 0.41 15.11
C ASP A 90 11.18 -0.25 16.20
N THR A 91 11.54 0.05 17.44
CA THR A 91 10.86 -0.41 18.66
C THR A 91 9.38 -0.01 18.76
N ARG A 92 8.89 0.94 17.94
CA ARG A 92 7.47 1.35 17.90
C ARG A 92 6.65 0.47 16.96
N SER A 93 7.26 0.02 15.86
CA SER A 93 6.67 -0.88 14.87
C SER A 93 7.03 -2.35 15.12
N GLY A 94 7.75 -2.63 16.22
CA GLY A 94 8.20 -3.98 16.59
C GLY A 94 9.22 -4.58 15.64
N VAL A 95 10.03 -3.78 14.95
CA VAL A 95 11.01 -4.26 13.95
C VAL A 95 12.35 -4.53 14.64
N ILE A 96 12.88 -5.76 14.51
CA ILE A 96 14.15 -6.18 15.15
C ILE A 96 15.37 -5.43 14.59
N GLY A 97 15.39 -5.18 13.27
CA GLY A 97 16.54 -4.65 12.53
C GLY A 97 17.66 -5.68 12.29
N ASP A 98 18.30 -5.63 11.13
CA ASP A 98 19.26 -6.66 10.70
C ASP A 98 20.44 -6.83 11.68
N ALA A 99 20.88 -5.76 12.36
CA ALA A 99 21.99 -5.82 13.31
C ALA A 99 21.69 -6.65 14.58
N LYS A 100 20.43 -6.72 15.02
CA LYS A 100 20.02 -7.62 16.12
C LYS A 100 19.69 -9.02 15.62
N ALA A 101 19.11 -9.15 14.42
CA ALA A 101 18.89 -10.46 13.80
C ALA A 101 20.21 -11.21 13.57
N ALA A 102 21.27 -10.50 13.14
CA ALA A 102 22.62 -11.03 13.03
C ALA A 102 23.16 -11.60 14.35
N ALA A 103 22.91 -10.90 15.47
CA ALA A 103 23.34 -11.35 16.80
C ALA A 103 22.53 -12.58 17.28
N VAL A 104 21.22 -12.62 17.02
CA VAL A 104 20.39 -13.82 17.27
C VAL A 104 20.90 -15.03 16.48
N ILE A 105 21.25 -14.83 15.20
CA ILE A 105 21.85 -15.87 14.34
C ILE A 105 23.21 -16.34 14.87
N GLU A 106 24.07 -15.42 15.32
CA GLU A 106 25.37 -15.72 15.91
C GLU A 106 25.25 -16.49 17.23
N GLU A 107 24.31 -16.09 18.09
CA GLU A 107 23.98 -16.81 19.33
C GLU A 107 23.52 -18.25 19.07
N GLU A 108 22.64 -18.49 18.08
CA GLU A 108 22.13 -19.83 17.79
C GLU A 108 23.19 -20.73 17.15
N ARG A 109 24.04 -20.18 16.27
CA ARG A 109 25.24 -20.87 15.75
C ARG A 109 26.24 -21.24 16.85
N ALA A 110 26.32 -20.45 17.92
CA ALA A 110 27.14 -20.77 19.09
C ALA A 110 26.51 -21.84 20.01
N LYS A 111 25.22 -22.15 19.84
CA LYS A 111 24.49 -23.18 20.61
C LYS A 111 24.45 -24.53 19.86
N VAL A 112 24.34 -24.52 18.52
CA VAL A 112 24.27 -25.72 17.67
C VAL A 112 25.12 -25.52 16.41
N GLU A 113 26.09 -26.42 16.16
CA GLU A 113 27.01 -26.35 15.02
C GLU A 113 26.29 -26.47 13.67
N ASN A 114 25.35 -27.42 13.56
CA ASN A 114 24.48 -27.58 12.39
C ASN A 114 23.30 -26.57 12.46
N THR A 115 23.62 -25.27 12.39
CA THR A 115 22.64 -24.17 12.31
C THR A 115 22.62 -23.54 10.92
N ILE A 116 21.53 -23.77 10.19
CA ILE A 116 21.25 -23.27 8.85
C ILE A 116 20.48 -21.94 8.95
N VAL A 117 20.75 -20.99 8.05
CA VAL A 117 20.08 -19.68 8.01
C VAL A 117 19.53 -19.40 6.62
N VAL A 118 18.21 -19.22 6.48
CA VAL A 118 17.53 -19.08 5.19
C VAL A 118 16.50 -17.95 5.16
N ASP A 119 16.23 -17.43 3.96
CA ASP A 119 15.18 -16.42 3.73
C ASP A 119 14.16 -16.92 2.68
N ALA A 120 12.88 -16.64 2.89
CA ALA A 120 11.79 -17.10 2.03
C ALA A 120 11.40 -16.12 0.90
N GLY A 121 12.10 -14.99 0.73
CA GLY A 121 11.81 -14.00 -0.31
C GLY A 121 11.15 -12.72 0.20
N ASP A 122 11.00 -11.76 -0.71
CA ASP A 122 10.64 -10.36 -0.46
C ASP A 122 11.53 -9.72 0.61
N ALA A 123 12.84 -9.93 0.42
CA ALA A 123 13.87 -9.51 1.34
C ALA A 123 14.28 -8.04 1.13
N PHE A 124 14.20 -7.54 -0.11
CA PHE A 124 14.97 -6.38 -0.57
C PHE A 124 14.18 -5.07 -0.69
N GLN A 125 13.11 -5.05 -1.48
CA GLN A 125 12.24 -3.87 -1.66
C GLN A 125 11.49 -3.53 -0.37
N GLY A 126 11.12 -2.28 -0.15
CA GLY A 126 10.15 -1.90 0.87
C GLY A 126 10.42 -0.49 1.37
N LEU A 127 11.07 -0.36 2.52
CA LEU A 127 11.37 0.96 3.08
C LEU A 127 12.29 1.77 2.14
N PRO A 128 12.11 3.10 1.99
CA PRO A 128 12.89 3.90 1.05
C PRO A 128 14.42 3.84 1.24
N ILE A 129 14.90 3.55 2.45
CA ILE A 129 16.33 3.29 2.71
C ILE A 129 16.88 2.11 1.88
N SER A 130 16.12 1.02 1.75
CA SER A 130 16.50 -0.14 0.95
C SER A 130 16.23 0.09 -0.54
N ASN A 131 15.13 0.77 -0.88
CA ASN A 131 14.80 1.10 -2.28
C ASN A 131 15.85 2.04 -2.91
N SER A 132 16.50 2.90 -2.12
CA SER A 132 17.49 3.87 -2.60
C SER A 132 18.64 3.22 -3.39
N THR A 133 19.14 2.08 -2.92
CA THR A 133 20.16 1.26 -3.59
C THR A 133 19.57 -0.02 -4.20
N LYS A 134 18.26 -0.04 -4.49
CA LYS A 134 17.54 -1.20 -5.05
C LYS A 134 17.87 -2.51 -4.33
N GLY A 135 17.83 -2.51 -2.99
CA GLY A 135 18.12 -3.67 -2.15
C GLY A 135 19.58 -4.09 -2.02
N GLU A 136 20.51 -3.52 -2.78
CA GLU A 136 21.91 -3.99 -2.84
C GLU A 136 22.63 -3.88 -1.49
N ASP A 137 22.37 -2.82 -0.72
CA ASP A 137 22.91 -2.69 0.63
C ASP A 137 22.39 -3.78 1.60
N ARG A 138 21.15 -4.26 1.44
CA ARG A 138 20.63 -5.37 2.24
C ARG A 138 21.14 -6.73 1.76
N ALA A 139 21.34 -6.92 0.45
CA ALA A 139 22.06 -8.08 -0.07
C ALA A 139 23.48 -8.17 0.52
N ASN A 140 24.19 -7.04 0.64
CA ASN A 140 25.48 -6.95 1.32
C ASN A 140 25.39 -7.29 2.83
N ILE A 141 24.34 -6.87 3.53
CA ILE A 141 24.09 -7.30 4.92
C ILE A 141 23.89 -8.81 5.02
N MET A 142 23.04 -9.41 4.17
CA MET A 142 22.79 -10.87 4.21
C MET A 142 24.04 -11.69 3.89
N ASN A 143 24.92 -11.17 3.01
CA ASN A 143 26.25 -11.72 2.78
C ASN A 143 27.14 -11.70 4.04
N GLU A 144 27.12 -10.60 4.79
CA GLU A 144 27.99 -10.42 5.96
C GLU A 144 27.46 -11.10 7.24
N VAL A 145 26.15 -11.38 7.29
CA VAL A 145 25.51 -12.32 8.23
C VAL A 145 25.76 -13.78 7.80
N GLY A 146 25.96 -14.02 6.51
CA GLY A 146 26.21 -15.32 5.91
C GLY A 146 24.97 -16.21 5.92
N TYR A 147 23.90 -15.79 5.23
CA TYR A 147 22.78 -16.69 4.90
C TYR A 147 23.26 -17.86 4.02
N ASP A 148 22.53 -18.98 4.04
CA ASP A 148 22.89 -20.22 3.34
C ASP A 148 22.10 -20.44 2.04
N ALA A 149 20.88 -19.92 1.95
CA ALA A 149 20.05 -19.89 0.75
C ALA A 149 18.90 -18.88 0.92
N MET A 150 18.33 -18.43 -0.20
CA MET A 150 17.13 -17.58 -0.23
C MET A 150 16.21 -18.01 -1.37
N ALA A 151 14.88 -17.95 -1.18
CA ALA A 151 13.92 -18.04 -2.28
C ALA A 151 13.70 -16.66 -2.94
N VAL A 152 13.39 -16.68 -4.25
CA VAL A 152 12.96 -15.47 -4.97
C VAL A 152 11.47 -15.22 -4.69
N GLY A 153 11.13 -14.07 -4.10
CA GLY A 153 9.76 -13.57 -4.00
C GLY A 153 9.33 -12.70 -5.19
N ASN A 154 8.15 -12.07 -5.12
CA ASN A 154 7.67 -11.16 -6.18
C ASN A 154 8.41 -9.83 -6.21
N HIS A 155 8.72 -9.25 -5.05
CA HIS A 155 9.36 -7.94 -4.97
C HIS A 155 10.87 -7.99 -5.23
N GLU A 156 11.48 -9.17 -5.34
CA GLU A 156 12.78 -9.35 -5.98
C GLU A 156 12.79 -8.88 -7.46
N PHE A 157 11.62 -8.78 -8.11
CA PHE A 157 11.50 -8.31 -9.49
C PHE A 157 11.14 -6.82 -9.61
N ASP A 158 10.85 -6.09 -8.51
CA ASP A 158 10.29 -4.72 -8.56
C ASP A 158 11.15 -3.67 -9.28
N PHE A 159 12.46 -3.90 -9.35
CA PHE A 159 13.40 -3.03 -10.06
C PHE A 159 13.83 -3.58 -11.44
N GLY A 160 13.08 -4.55 -11.96
CA GLY A 160 13.26 -5.23 -13.24
C GLY A 160 14.12 -6.49 -13.17
N MET A 161 13.93 -7.41 -14.13
CA MET A 161 14.68 -8.67 -14.22
C MET A 161 16.21 -8.50 -14.18
N GLU A 162 16.75 -7.39 -14.71
CA GLU A 162 18.18 -7.07 -14.62
C GLU A 162 18.66 -6.96 -13.15
N GLN A 163 17.87 -6.36 -12.27
CA GLN A 163 18.18 -6.29 -10.84
C GLN A 163 18.07 -7.67 -10.18
N ALA A 164 17.07 -8.47 -10.56
CA ALA A 164 16.90 -9.82 -10.03
C ALA A 164 18.09 -10.74 -10.38
N ILE A 165 18.66 -10.60 -11.59
CA ILE A 165 19.94 -11.23 -11.96
C ILE A 165 21.09 -10.64 -11.14
N LYS A 166 21.16 -9.31 -10.96
CA LYS A 166 22.21 -8.66 -10.19
C LYS A 166 22.25 -9.12 -8.73
N TYR A 167 21.11 -9.40 -8.09
CA TYR A 167 21.08 -10.03 -6.77
C TYR A 167 21.78 -11.41 -6.80
N LYS A 168 21.41 -12.27 -7.75
CA LYS A 168 22.04 -13.60 -7.94
C LYS A 168 23.55 -13.53 -8.18
N GLU A 169 24.06 -12.45 -8.79
CA GLU A 169 25.49 -12.21 -8.98
C GLU A 169 26.19 -11.54 -7.78
N THR A 170 25.43 -10.91 -6.86
CA THR A 170 25.94 -10.18 -5.69
C THR A 170 25.93 -11.03 -4.42
N LEU A 171 25.02 -11.99 -4.30
CA LEU A 171 24.91 -12.87 -3.14
C LEU A 171 25.99 -13.97 -3.17
N ASN A 172 26.62 -14.19 -2.01
CA ASN A 172 27.60 -15.26 -1.77
C ASN A 172 26.94 -16.63 -1.49
N PHE A 173 25.60 -16.67 -1.51
CA PHE A 173 24.76 -17.84 -1.29
C PHE A 173 23.68 -17.91 -2.38
N PRO A 174 23.17 -19.10 -2.72
CA PRO A 174 22.27 -19.26 -3.87
C PRO A 174 20.89 -18.65 -3.63
N LEU A 175 20.45 -17.88 -4.64
CA LEU A 175 19.11 -17.37 -4.80
C LEU A 175 18.31 -18.34 -5.70
N LEU A 176 17.24 -18.92 -5.13
CA LEU A 176 16.59 -20.13 -5.62
C LEU A 176 15.17 -19.89 -6.15
N SER A 177 14.85 -20.50 -7.29
CA SER A 177 13.47 -20.63 -7.78
C SER A 177 13.35 -21.81 -8.76
N ALA A 178 12.54 -22.80 -8.42
CA ALA A 178 12.28 -23.98 -9.24
C ALA A 178 11.36 -23.71 -10.43
N ASN A 179 10.54 -22.66 -10.40
CA ASN A 179 9.47 -22.45 -11.38
C ASN A 179 9.59 -21.16 -12.21
N THR A 180 10.64 -20.36 -12.02
CA THR A 180 10.87 -19.14 -12.83
C THR A 180 11.71 -19.43 -14.08
N TYR A 181 11.15 -19.14 -15.25
CA TYR A 181 11.75 -19.37 -16.56
C TYR A 181 11.83 -18.07 -17.40
N VAL A 182 12.87 -17.95 -18.23
CA VAL A 182 13.00 -16.93 -19.29
C VAL A 182 13.36 -17.67 -20.59
N ASP A 183 12.64 -17.39 -21.68
CA ASP A 183 12.78 -18.10 -22.97
C ASP A 183 12.73 -19.65 -22.87
N GLY A 184 12.03 -20.18 -21.86
CA GLY A 184 11.94 -21.61 -21.57
C GLY A 184 13.15 -22.21 -20.83
N ALA A 185 14.17 -21.42 -20.47
CA ALA A 185 15.28 -21.82 -19.61
C ALA A 185 15.05 -21.35 -18.16
N ARG A 186 15.35 -22.20 -17.17
CA ARG A 186 15.23 -21.82 -15.76
C ARG A 186 16.33 -20.82 -15.41
N VAL A 187 15.95 -19.68 -14.82
CA VAL A 187 16.86 -18.53 -14.69
C VAL A 187 17.58 -18.45 -13.34
N PHE A 188 16.92 -18.90 -12.27
CA PHE A 188 17.53 -19.11 -10.94
C PHE A 188 17.98 -20.56 -10.77
N GLU A 189 18.74 -20.83 -9.70
CA GLU A 189 19.06 -22.20 -9.35
C GLU A 189 17.84 -22.89 -8.73
N ALA A 190 17.66 -24.18 -9.03
CA ALA A 190 16.52 -24.94 -8.56
C ALA A 190 16.61 -25.26 -7.06
N SER A 191 17.83 -25.63 -6.64
CA SER A 191 18.12 -26.22 -5.34
C SER A 191 19.62 -26.20 -5.06
N THR A 192 19.99 -26.11 -3.78
CA THR A 192 21.36 -26.34 -3.31
C THR A 192 21.40 -27.49 -2.28
N ILE A 193 22.61 -27.90 -1.89
CA ILE A 193 22.86 -28.76 -0.73
C ILE A 193 23.59 -27.91 0.32
N VAL A 194 22.99 -27.76 1.50
CA VAL A 194 23.65 -27.12 2.65
C VAL A 194 24.20 -28.21 3.56
N ASP A 195 25.49 -28.11 3.88
CA ASP A 195 26.24 -29.02 4.73
C ASP A 195 27.08 -28.18 5.70
N LYS A 196 26.74 -28.24 6.99
CA LYS A 196 27.43 -27.54 8.08
C LYS A 196 28.46 -28.41 8.78
N THR A 197 28.39 -29.73 8.57
CA THR A 197 29.02 -30.74 9.40
C THR A 197 29.64 -31.85 8.52
N PRO A 198 30.55 -31.55 7.57
CA PRO A 198 30.88 -32.43 6.42
C PRO A 198 31.66 -33.72 6.77
N THR A 199 31.80 -34.02 8.06
CA THR A 199 32.30 -35.28 8.61
C THR A 199 31.19 -36.23 9.05
N VAL A 200 29.96 -35.74 9.14
CA VAL A 200 28.72 -36.50 9.33
C VAL A 200 28.13 -36.80 7.94
N VAL A 201 27.30 -37.82 7.82
CA VAL A 201 26.72 -38.27 6.55
C VAL A 201 25.24 -38.57 6.76
N GLY A 202 24.38 -37.95 5.96
CA GLY A 202 22.93 -38.05 6.05
C GLY A 202 22.27 -36.91 6.83
N ASP A 203 23.04 -35.96 7.39
CA ASP A 203 22.54 -34.74 8.02
C ASP A 203 22.60 -33.51 7.09
N GLU A 204 23.03 -33.67 5.84
CA GLU A 204 22.95 -32.60 4.83
C GLU A 204 21.48 -32.23 4.53
N PHE A 205 21.27 -30.97 4.14
CA PHE A 205 19.95 -30.44 3.78
C PHE A 205 19.86 -30.16 2.28
N VAL A 206 18.89 -30.77 1.61
CA VAL A 206 18.47 -30.33 0.27
C VAL A 206 17.61 -29.09 0.46
N VAL A 207 18.02 -27.95 -0.11
CA VAL A 207 17.24 -26.71 -0.08
C VAL A 207 16.69 -26.44 -1.47
N ILE A 208 15.38 -26.29 -1.62
CA ILE A 208 14.67 -26.05 -2.90
C ILE A 208 13.91 -24.72 -2.78
N GLY A 209 14.04 -23.81 -3.75
CA GLY A 209 13.27 -22.56 -3.80
C GLY A 209 12.06 -22.64 -4.73
N VAL A 210 10.98 -21.90 -4.48
CA VAL A 210 9.83 -21.78 -5.39
C VAL A 210 9.09 -20.45 -5.21
N THR A 211 8.66 -19.83 -6.31
CA THR A 211 8.14 -18.45 -6.37
C THR A 211 6.65 -18.44 -6.74
N THR A 212 5.85 -17.51 -6.19
CA THR A 212 4.42 -17.40 -6.53
C THR A 212 4.20 -17.06 -8.00
N PRO A 213 3.34 -17.77 -8.74
CA PRO A 213 2.95 -17.34 -10.08
C PRO A 213 2.14 -16.03 -10.10
N GLU A 214 1.68 -15.55 -8.94
CA GLU A 214 1.13 -14.20 -8.81
C GLU A 214 2.17 -13.10 -9.10
N THR A 215 3.48 -13.38 -9.12
CA THR A 215 4.49 -12.40 -9.54
C THR A 215 4.21 -11.81 -10.93
N ALA A 216 3.48 -12.51 -11.80
CA ALA A 216 3.04 -11.99 -13.10
C ALA A 216 2.06 -10.78 -13.01
N THR A 217 1.51 -10.47 -11.82
CA THR A 217 0.65 -9.31 -11.55
C THR A 217 1.05 -8.51 -10.31
N LYS A 218 1.69 -9.13 -9.31
CA LYS A 218 2.23 -8.53 -8.07
C LYS A 218 3.56 -7.78 -8.25
N THR A 219 3.94 -7.48 -9.49
CA THR A 219 4.94 -6.46 -9.84
C THR A 219 4.54 -5.83 -11.17
N HIS A 220 5.19 -4.73 -11.56
CA HIS A 220 4.90 -4.06 -12.84
C HIS A 220 5.12 -5.03 -14.01
N PRO A 221 4.15 -5.28 -14.91
CA PRO A 221 4.35 -6.19 -16.05
C PRO A 221 5.61 -5.92 -16.89
N LYS A 222 6.11 -4.68 -16.94
CA LYS A 222 7.38 -4.32 -17.62
C LYS A 222 8.62 -4.97 -16.98
N ASN A 223 8.57 -5.25 -15.67
CA ASN A 223 9.68 -5.86 -14.92
C ASN A 223 9.90 -7.34 -15.28
N VAL A 224 8.83 -8.00 -15.73
CA VAL A 224 8.73 -9.45 -15.96
C VAL A 224 8.41 -9.80 -17.42
N GLU A 225 8.68 -8.89 -18.36
CA GLU A 225 8.56 -9.16 -19.80
C GLU A 225 9.40 -10.39 -20.22
N GLY A 226 8.74 -11.41 -20.78
CA GLY A 226 9.38 -12.67 -21.18
C GLY A 226 9.61 -13.68 -20.04
N VAL A 227 9.29 -13.34 -18.79
CA VAL A 227 9.35 -14.26 -17.65
C VAL A 227 8.10 -15.14 -17.62
N THR A 228 8.25 -16.42 -17.29
CA THR A 228 7.16 -17.37 -17.06
C THR A 228 7.32 -18.02 -15.70
N PHE A 229 6.27 -17.94 -14.88
CA PHE A 229 6.17 -18.63 -13.60
C PHE A 229 5.32 -19.89 -13.78
N ALA A 230 5.94 -21.06 -13.67
CA ALA A 230 5.29 -22.36 -13.85
C ALA A 230 4.61 -22.85 -12.55
N ASP A 231 3.83 -23.92 -12.65
CA ASP A 231 3.12 -24.52 -11.52
C ASP A 231 4.07 -24.92 -10.36
N PRO A 232 3.94 -24.33 -9.15
CA PRO A 232 4.86 -24.55 -8.04
C PRO A 232 5.00 -26.03 -7.66
N ILE A 233 3.88 -26.75 -7.56
CA ILE A 233 3.84 -28.13 -7.06
C ILE A 233 4.49 -29.07 -8.07
N THR A 234 4.19 -28.92 -9.36
CA THR A 234 4.82 -29.70 -10.44
C THR A 234 6.32 -29.46 -10.51
N GLU A 235 6.79 -28.22 -10.40
CA GLU A 235 8.22 -27.91 -10.51
C GLU A 235 9.03 -28.35 -9.28
N VAL A 236 8.52 -28.17 -8.05
CA VAL A 236 9.20 -28.67 -6.84
C VAL A 236 9.32 -30.21 -6.87
N ASN A 237 8.27 -30.92 -7.29
CA ASN A 237 8.33 -32.37 -7.42
C ASN A 237 9.33 -32.83 -8.51
N LYS A 238 9.47 -32.12 -9.63
CA LYS A 238 10.54 -32.38 -10.61
C LYS A 238 11.94 -32.20 -10.01
N VAL A 239 12.15 -31.20 -9.16
CA VAL A 239 13.46 -30.97 -8.52
C VAL A 239 13.79 -32.06 -7.51
N ILE A 240 12.82 -32.50 -6.70
CA ILE A 240 12.96 -33.67 -5.81
C ILE A 240 13.33 -34.92 -6.63
N ASP A 241 12.64 -35.15 -7.74
CA ASP A 241 12.90 -36.25 -8.67
C ASP A 241 14.34 -36.25 -9.21
N GLU A 242 14.85 -35.08 -9.60
CA GLU A 242 16.25 -34.93 -10.02
C GLU A 242 17.26 -35.10 -8.89
N VAL A 243 16.99 -34.55 -7.69
CA VAL A 243 17.92 -34.62 -6.56
C VAL A 243 18.04 -36.05 -6.05
N GLU A 244 16.93 -36.78 -5.88
CA GLU A 244 16.98 -38.21 -5.51
C GLU A 244 17.68 -39.06 -6.58
N ALA A 245 17.48 -38.76 -7.87
CA ALA A 245 18.17 -39.46 -8.96
C ALA A 245 19.68 -39.20 -8.96
N ARG A 246 20.12 -37.96 -8.70
CA ARG A 246 21.54 -37.59 -8.52
C ARG A 246 22.14 -38.27 -7.28
N ALA A 247 21.46 -38.19 -6.14
CA ALA A 247 21.88 -38.81 -4.88
C ALA A 247 22.08 -40.33 -5.05
N LEU A 248 21.11 -41.01 -5.67
CA LEU A 248 21.19 -42.46 -5.94
C LEU A 248 22.36 -42.83 -6.86
N ALA A 249 22.66 -42.02 -7.88
CA ALA A 249 23.81 -42.23 -8.76
C ALA A 249 25.15 -42.09 -8.01
N ASP A 250 25.23 -41.13 -7.07
CA ASP A 250 26.40 -40.90 -6.22
C ASP A 250 26.46 -41.82 -4.98
N ASN A 251 25.47 -42.71 -4.80
CA ASN A 251 25.29 -43.59 -3.62
C ASN A 251 25.10 -42.82 -2.29
N ARG A 252 24.52 -41.61 -2.36
CA ARG A 252 24.10 -40.79 -1.21
C ARG A 252 22.61 -40.95 -0.94
N VAL A 253 22.19 -40.64 0.29
CA VAL A 253 20.78 -40.51 0.68
C VAL A 253 20.63 -39.27 1.53
N TYR A 254 19.89 -38.27 1.04
CA TYR A 254 19.51 -37.11 1.83
C TYR A 254 18.29 -37.43 2.69
N ASN A 255 18.31 -37.02 3.96
CA ASN A 255 17.22 -37.26 4.92
C ASN A 255 16.46 -35.99 5.31
N ASN A 256 17.01 -34.81 5.04
CA ASN A 256 16.44 -33.52 5.41
C ASN A 256 16.22 -32.65 4.16
N TYR A 257 15.03 -32.09 4.04
CA TYR A 257 14.60 -31.20 2.97
C TYR A 257 14.11 -29.88 3.56
N ILE A 258 14.57 -28.75 3.01
CA ILE A 258 14.03 -27.41 3.24
C ILE A 258 13.41 -26.95 1.93
N ILE A 259 12.14 -26.57 1.96
CA ILE A 259 11.45 -25.96 0.83
C ILE A 259 11.23 -24.50 1.17
N LEU A 260 11.99 -23.62 0.54
CA LEU A 260 11.82 -22.17 0.62
C LEU A 260 10.75 -21.79 -0.40
N ALA A 261 9.53 -21.64 0.08
CA ALA A 261 8.40 -21.17 -0.69
C ALA A 261 8.27 -19.65 -0.57
N HIS A 262 7.79 -19.02 -1.64
CA HIS A 262 7.26 -17.67 -1.61
C HIS A 262 5.87 -17.71 -2.26
N LEU A 263 4.93 -18.36 -1.58
CA LEU A 263 3.65 -18.82 -2.10
C LEU A 263 2.46 -18.36 -1.24
N GLY A 264 2.64 -18.36 0.08
CA GLY A 264 1.68 -17.89 1.06
C GLY A 264 0.38 -18.69 1.15
N VAL A 265 -0.54 -18.17 1.97
CA VAL A 265 -1.85 -18.78 2.24
C VAL A 265 -3.04 -17.82 2.05
N ASP A 266 -2.81 -16.64 1.47
CA ASP A 266 -3.84 -15.60 1.33
C ASP A 266 -5.09 -16.14 0.62
N THR A 267 -6.26 -15.69 1.08
CA THR A 267 -7.56 -16.11 0.53
C THR A 267 -7.74 -15.76 -0.95
N THR A 268 -7.02 -14.75 -1.46
CA THR A 268 -7.01 -14.30 -2.85
C THR A 268 -6.06 -15.08 -3.75
N THR A 269 -4.98 -15.68 -3.21
CA THR A 269 -4.06 -16.56 -3.95
C THR A 269 -4.79 -17.83 -4.41
N PRO A 270 -4.66 -18.27 -5.68
CA PRO A 270 -5.22 -19.55 -6.15
C PRO A 270 -4.78 -20.72 -5.26
N VAL A 271 -5.68 -21.66 -4.95
CA VAL A 271 -5.44 -22.71 -3.94
C VAL A 271 -4.26 -23.60 -4.36
N GLU A 272 -4.19 -23.94 -5.64
CA GLU A 272 -3.09 -24.68 -6.27
C GLU A 272 -1.71 -24.02 -6.12
N TRP A 273 -1.64 -22.72 -5.84
CA TRP A 273 -0.39 -21.96 -5.71
C TRP A 273 -0.01 -21.66 -4.26
N ARG A 274 -0.81 -22.05 -3.26
CA ARG A 274 -0.52 -21.79 -1.83
C ARG A 274 0.52 -22.74 -1.26
N GLY A 275 1.38 -22.25 -0.37
CA GLY A 275 2.38 -23.08 0.29
C GLY A 275 1.80 -24.16 1.21
N SER A 276 0.61 -23.93 1.76
CA SER A 276 -0.15 -24.95 2.49
C SER A 276 -0.58 -26.13 1.60
N THR A 277 -0.95 -25.87 0.34
CA THR A 277 -1.28 -26.90 -0.64
C THR A 277 -0.03 -27.62 -1.16
N LEU A 278 1.07 -26.89 -1.34
CA LEU A 278 2.39 -27.50 -1.60
C LEU A 278 2.81 -28.43 -0.44
N ALA A 279 2.67 -27.99 0.82
CA ALA A 279 3.03 -28.77 2.00
C ALA A 279 2.20 -30.05 2.15
N GLN A 280 0.89 -29.99 1.87
CA GLN A 280 0.05 -31.19 1.77
C GLN A 280 0.57 -32.15 0.67
N ALA A 281 0.82 -31.66 -0.54
CA ALA A 281 1.32 -32.48 -1.65
C ALA A 281 2.71 -33.10 -1.38
N LEU A 282 3.59 -32.39 -0.66
CA LEU A 282 4.88 -32.90 -0.20
C LEU A 282 4.73 -34.03 0.82
N SER A 283 3.73 -33.95 1.72
CA SER A 283 3.44 -35.00 2.70
C SER A 283 2.93 -36.30 2.06
N GLU A 284 2.38 -36.20 0.85
CA GLU A 284 1.91 -37.34 0.04
C GLU A 284 2.99 -37.88 -0.92
N ASN A 285 4.11 -37.17 -1.09
CA ASN A 285 5.19 -37.61 -2.00
C ASN A 285 5.95 -38.82 -1.43
N SER A 286 5.73 -39.98 -2.04
CA SER A 286 6.40 -41.26 -1.71
C SER A 286 7.94 -41.23 -1.64
N LYS A 287 8.63 -40.27 -2.28
CA LYS A 287 10.09 -40.11 -2.19
C LYS A 287 10.56 -39.37 -0.93
N LEU A 288 9.67 -38.61 -0.30
CA LEU A 288 9.90 -37.92 0.97
C LEU A 288 9.41 -38.76 2.18
N ALA A 289 8.80 -39.92 1.94
CA ALA A 289 8.32 -40.81 3.00
C ALA A 289 9.48 -41.26 3.92
N GLY A 290 9.39 -40.91 5.20
CA GLY A 290 10.46 -41.17 6.18
C GLY A 290 11.60 -40.15 6.19
N LYS A 291 11.50 -39.06 5.41
CA LYS A 291 12.44 -37.93 5.38
C LYS A 291 11.83 -36.71 6.06
N ARG A 292 12.65 -35.87 6.70
CA ARG A 292 12.21 -34.60 7.28
C ARG A 292 11.97 -33.57 6.18
N VAL A 293 10.84 -32.88 6.22
CA VAL A 293 10.52 -31.80 5.26
C VAL A 293 10.12 -30.56 6.05
N ILE A 294 10.85 -29.47 5.85
CA ILE A 294 10.59 -28.19 6.48
C ILE A 294 10.21 -27.21 5.37
N VAL A 295 8.92 -26.85 5.29
CA VAL A 295 8.48 -25.76 4.43
C VAL A 295 8.61 -24.47 5.21
N ILE A 296 9.34 -23.52 4.64
CA ILE A 296 9.44 -22.14 5.09
C ILE A 296 8.81 -21.31 3.98
N ASP A 297 7.76 -20.57 4.27
CA ASP A 297 7.02 -19.78 3.27
C ASP A 297 7.11 -18.25 3.55
N GLY A 298 6.55 -17.45 2.64
CA GLY A 298 6.40 -16.00 2.73
C GLY A 298 5.14 -15.53 1.98
N HIS A 299 5.20 -14.36 1.32
CA HIS A 299 4.17 -13.73 0.48
C HIS A 299 2.90 -13.27 1.21
N SER A 300 2.37 -14.08 2.12
CA SER A 300 1.10 -13.80 2.81
C SER A 300 1.24 -13.05 4.14
N HIS A 301 2.48 -12.79 4.58
CA HIS A 301 2.79 -12.05 5.82
C HIS A 301 2.15 -12.65 7.09
N THR A 302 1.65 -13.90 7.05
CA THR A 302 0.97 -14.51 8.20
C THR A 302 1.98 -15.09 9.19
N VAL A 303 1.60 -15.11 10.47
CA VAL A 303 2.34 -15.85 11.50
C VAL A 303 1.71 -17.23 11.61
N GLU A 304 2.38 -18.26 11.10
CA GLU A 304 1.81 -19.61 11.00
C GLU A 304 2.85 -20.70 11.28
N SER A 305 2.42 -21.75 11.98
CA SER A 305 3.18 -22.97 12.23
C SER A 305 2.21 -24.15 12.26
N THR A 306 2.34 -25.10 11.34
CA THR A 306 1.46 -26.28 11.25
C THR A 306 2.21 -27.49 10.69
N THR A 307 1.57 -28.66 10.66
CA THR A 307 2.17 -29.91 10.18
C THR A 307 1.28 -30.66 9.21
N TYR A 308 1.89 -31.28 8.19
CA TYR A 308 1.21 -32.09 7.18
C TYR A 308 1.78 -33.51 7.15
N GLY A 309 0.90 -34.50 7.02
CA GLY A 309 1.25 -35.91 7.14
C GLY A 309 1.90 -36.25 8.49
N ASN A 310 3.04 -36.94 8.45
CA ASN A 310 3.83 -37.31 9.64
C ASN A 310 5.28 -36.79 9.59
N ASN A 311 5.61 -35.94 8.62
CA ASN A 311 6.99 -35.59 8.29
C ASN A 311 7.20 -34.18 7.70
N VAL A 312 6.12 -33.42 7.45
CA VAL A 312 6.21 -32.02 6.97
C VAL A 312 5.85 -31.05 8.10
N THR A 313 6.76 -30.12 8.42
CA THR A 313 6.48 -28.93 9.25
C THR A 313 6.46 -27.69 8.35
N TYR A 314 5.42 -26.86 8.43
CA TYR A 314 5.21 -25.64 7.64
C TYR A 314 5.27 -24.41 8.54
N ASN A 315 5.95 -23.33 8.11
CA ASN A 315 6.31 -22.18 8.95
C ASN A 315 6.30 -20.85 8.17
N GLN A 316 5.78 -19.78 8.79
CA GLN A 316 5.95 -18.35 8.39
C GLN A 316 6.16 -17.48 9.64
N THR A 317 6.92 -16.39 9.52
CA THR A 317 7.32 -15.53 10.66
C THR A 317 6.44 -14.29 10.88
N GLY A 318 5.40 -14.09 10.07
CA GLY A 318 4.78 -12.78 9.88
C GLY A 318 5.48 -12.05 8.74
N SER A 319 5.91 -10.80 8.97
CA SER A 319 6.69 -10.01 8.01
C SER A 319 7.58 -8.99 8.74
N TYR A 320 8.30 -8.17 7.97
CA TYR A 320 8.99 -6.95 8.40
C TYR A 320 10.05 -7.13 9.49
N LEU A 321 10.58 -8.35 9.66
CA LEU A 321 11.46 -8.72 10.76
C LEU A 321 10.84 -8.44 12.15
N ASN A 322 9.51 -8.60 12.27
CA ASN A 322 8.81 -8.55 13.56
C ASN A 322 9.11 -9.78 14.43
N ASN A 323 9.37 -10.92 13.78
CA ASN A 323 9.89 -12.14 14.40
C ASN A 323 11.05 -12.69 13.55
N ILE A 324 11.84 -13.57 14.16
CA ILE A 324 12.76 -14.48 13.48
C ILE A 324 12.26 -15.90 13.76
N GLY A 325 12.15 -16.73 12.72
CA GLY A 325 11.73 -18.12 12.85
C GLY A 325 12.86 -19.01 13.33
N LYS A 326 12.53 -19.98 14.19
CA LYS A 326 13.46 -21.00 14.68
C LYS A 326 12.78 -22.37 14.65
N VAL A 327 13.26 -23.24 13.78
CA VAL A 327 12.80 -24.63 13.65
C VAL A 327 13.90 -25.56 14.16
N THR A 328 13.58 -26.39 15.16
CA THR A 328 14.54 -27.24 15.88
C THR A 328 14.32 -28.71 15.51
N LEU A 329 15.35 -29.37 14.99
CA LEU A 329 15.29 -30.77 14.61
C LEU A 329 15.85 -31.64 15.73
N LYS A 330 15.07 -32.64 16.15
CA LYS A 330 15.42 -33.58 17.23
C LYS A 330 15.65 -35.00 16.71
N SER A 331 16.57 -35.70 17.36
CA SER A 331 16.86 -37.10 17.11
C SER A 331 15.61 -37.98 17.25
N ASN A 332 15.41 -38.88 16.29
CA ASN A 332 14.27 -39.80 16.20
C ASN A 332 12.89 -39.15 15.93
N GLN A 333 12.82 -37.84 15.69
CA GLN A 333 11.60 -37.14 15.26
C GLN A 333 11.68 -36.76 13.77
N LEU A 334 10.59 -36.91 13.01
CA LEU A 334 10.49 -36.47 11.60
C LEU A 334 9.93 -35.04 11.48
N LEU A 335 8.90 -34.72 12.26
CA LEU A 335 8.42 -33.36 12.44
C LEU A 335 9.41 -32.58 13.31
N ALA A 336 9.59 -31.30 13.02
CA ALA A 336 10.46 -30.40 13.76
C ALA A 336 9.66 -29.50 14.73
N GLU A 337 10.31 -29.08 15.82
CA GLU A 337 9.72 -28.14 16.80
C GLU A 337 9.93 -26.69 16.33
N ALA A 338 8.83 -26.04 15.91
CA ALA A 338 8.84 -24.66 15.45
C ALA A 338 8.60 -23.65 16.59
N GLY A 339 9.23 -22.48 16.48
CA GLY A 339 9.06 -21.35 17.39
C GLY A 339 9.49 -20.05 16.75
N LEU A 340 9.21 -18.94 17.44
CA LEU A 340 9.50 -17.58 17.00
C LEU A 340 10.32 -16.85 18.08
N ILE A 341 11.26 -16.02 17.63
CA ILE A 341 11.99 -15.06 18.45
C ILE A 341 11.44 -13.69 18.07
N SER A 342 10.56 -13.12 18.90
CA SER A 342 9.91 -11.85 18.60
C SER A 342 10.81 -10.65 18.87
N ALA A 343 10.42 -9.47 18.38
CA ALA A 343 11.07 -8.22 18.77
C ALA A 343 11.01 -7.91 20.28
N ALA A 344 10.10 -8.52 21.05
CA ALA A 344 10.10 -8.42 22.50
C ALA A 344 11.22 -9.25 23.14
N ASP A 345 11.50 -10.44 22.58
CA ASP A 345 12.57 -11.34 23.03
C ASP A 345 13.95 -10.80 22.61
N ALA A 346 14.08 -10.40 21.34
CA ALA A 346 15.29 -9.82 20.77
C ALA A 346 15.63 -8.42 21.34
N LYS A 347 14.71 -7.78 22.07
CA LYS A 347 14.84 -6.40 22.58
C LYS A 347 16.17 -6.14 23.29
N ASN A 348 16.59 -7.07 24.15
CA ASN A 348 17.79 -6.95 25.00
C ASN A 348 19.03 -7.62 24.38
N VAL A 349 18.92 -8.20 23.18
CA VAL A 349 20.08 -8.73 22.45
C VAL A 349 21.01 -7.58 22.07
N THR A 350 22.30 -7.76 22.30
CA THR A 350 23.31 -6.77 21.90
C THR A 350 23.51 -6.86 20.39
N PRO A 351 23.38 -5.78 19.60
CA PRO A 351 23.58 -5.82 18.16
C PRO A 351 24.96 -6.38 17.78
N ASN A 352 25.03 -7.10 16.66
CA ASN A 352 26.32 -7.51 16.11
C ASN A 352 27.05 -6.26 15.60
N ALA A 353 28.18 -5.92 16.24
CA ALA A 353 28.89 -4.66 16.01
C ALA A 353 29.41 -4.47 14.57
N LYS A 354 29.60 -5.55 13.79
CA LYS A 354 30.00 -5.47 12.37
C LYS A 354 28.80 -5.06 11.51
N ILE A 355 27.65 -5.69 11.72
CA ILE A 355 26.42 -5.35 10.99
C ILE A 355 25.89 -3.98 11.44
N GLU A 356 25.97 -3.64 12.72
CA GLU A 356 25.62 -2.29 13.22
C GLU A 356 26.45 -1.18 12.53
N ALA A 357 27.75 -1.40 12.34
CA ALA A 357 28.60 -0.46 11.61
C ALA A 357 28.23 -0.34 10.12
N LEU A 358 27.92 -1.46 9.44
CA LEU A 358 27.45 -1.45 8.05
C LEU A 358 26.09 -0.74 7.92
N VAL A 359 25.15 -1.03 8.81
CA VAL A 359 23.83 -0.37 8.91
C VAL A 359 23.98 1.15 9.12
N ALA A 360 24.94 1.57 9.95
CA ALA A 360 25.24 3.00 10.15
C ALA A 360 25.84 3.66 8.88
N GLU A 361 26.66 2.96 8.11
CA GLU A 361 27.19 3.45 6.83
C GLU A 361 26.07 3.62 5.78
N ILE A 362 25.19 2.61 5.65
CA ILE A 362 24.03 2.63 4.75
C ILE A 362 23.11 3.80 5.09
N LYS A 363 22.79 3.97 6.38
CA LYS A 363 22.00 5.10 6.88
C LYS A 363 22.65 6.46 6.54
N ALA A 364 23.97 6.58 6.67
CA ALA A 364 24.68 7.82 6.34
C ALA A 364 24.71 8.12 4.82
N LYS A 365 24.84 7.10 3.96
CA LYS A 365 24.71 7.25 2.49
C LYS A 365 23.31 7.75 2.13
N TYR A 366 22.28 7.09 2.66
CA TYR A 366 20.88 7.44 2.45
C TYR A 366 20.54 8.86 2.93
N GLU A 367 21.04 9.27 4.09
CA GLU A 367 20.91 10.66 4.58
C GLU A 367 21.60 11.68 3.67
N ALA A 368 22.71 11.31 3.01
CA ALA A 368 23.39 12.13 2.00
C ALA A 368 22.67 12.14 0.63
N GLU A 369 21.84 11.16 0.32
CA GLU A 369 20.92 11.21 -0.83
C GLU A 369 19.69 12.07 -0.57
N ASN A 370 19.16 12.04 0.65
CA ASN A 370 17.93 12.72 1.01
C ASN A 370 18.04 14.26 0.86
N VAL A 371 19.24 14.85 0.95
CA VAL A 371 19.45 16.29 0.71
C VAL A 371 19.45 16.70 -0.78
N GLN A 372 19.26 15.77 -1.72
CA GLN A 372 19.15 16.10 -3.15
C GLN A 372 17.86 16.89 -3.42
N VAL A 373 18.02 18.10 -3.98
CA VAL A 373 16.92 19.02 -4.31
C VAL A 373 16.19 18.55 -5.57
N VAL A 374 14.86 18.40 -5.46
CA VAL A 374 13.93 18.08 -6.55
C VAL A 374 13.29 19.34 -7.13
N ILE A 375 12.93 20.31 -6.27
CA ILE A 375 12.42 21.64 -6.66
C ILE A 375 13.23 22.72 -5.97
N ALA A 376 13.78 23.68 -6.72
CA ALA A 376 14.67 24.70 -6.16
C ALA A 376 13.95 25.76 -5.28
N ASN A 377 12.68 26.06 -5.54
CA ASN A 377 11.84 26.93 -4.73
C ASN A 377 10.36 26.55 -4.88
N ASN A 378 9.73 26.09 -3.81
CA ASN A 378 8.32 25.71 -3.78
C ASN A 378 7.40 26.96 -3.70
N PRO A 379 6.51 27.23 -4.68
CA PRO A 379 5.70 28.46 -4.68
C PRO A 379 4.49 28.44 -3.72
N VAL A 380 4.16 27.27 -3.14
CA VAL A 380 2.98 27.03 -2.30
C VAL A 380 3.38 26.25 -1.05
N GLU A 381 2.59 26.28 0.03
CA GLU A 381 2.75 25.31 1.13
C GLU A 381 1.91 24.09 0.78
N LEU A 382 2.49 22.89 0.71
CA LEU A 382 1.72 21.66 0.54
C LEU A 382 1.46 21.06 1.92
N ASN A 383 0.25 21.24 2.43
CA ASN A 383 -0.08 21.01 3.84
C ASN A 383 -0.44 19.54 4.13
N GLY A 384 0.38 18.90 4.96
CA GLY A 384 0.25 17.52 5.41
C GLY A 384 -0.14 17.38 6.89
N GLU A 385 -0.59 18.46 7.53
CA GLU A 385 -0.84 18.47 8.97
C GLU A 385 -1.93 17.50 9.38
N ARG A 386 -1.72 16.77 10.48
CA ARG A 386 -2.64 15.72 10.97
C ARG A 386 -4.06 16.27 11.23
N SER A 387 -4.19 17.54 11.61
CA SER A 387 -5.47 18.23 11.81
C SER A 387 -6.21 18.60 10.51
N ASN A 388 -5.58 18.40 9.35
CA ASN A 388 -6.10 18.76 8.04
C ASN A 388 -6.30 17.51 7.16
N VAL A 389 -5.22 16.76 6.85
CA VAL A 389 -5.29 15.58 5.95
C VAL A 389 -6.15 14.42 6.46
N ARG A 390 -6.53 14.43 7.74
CA ARG A 390 -7.34 13.38 8.37
C ARG A 390 -8.80 13.76 8.60
N VAL A 391 -9.23 14.93 8.10
CA VAL A 391 -10.55 15.51 8.39
C VAL A 391 -11.23 16.16 7.19
N ARG A 392 -10.46 16.67 6.20
CA ARG A 392 -10.97 17.34 4.99
C ARG A 392 -9.94 17.34 3.84
N GLU A 393 -10.33 17.83 2.67
CA GLU A 393 -9.44 17.98 1.52
C GLU A 393 -8.23 18.88 1.85
N THR A 394 -7.03 18.49 1.42
CA THR A 394 -5.87 19.39 1.39
C THR A 394 -5.17 19.37 0.03
N ASN A 395 -4.45 20.43 -0.25
CA ASN A 395 -3.67 20.58 -1.47
C ASN A 395 -2.54 19.54 -1.62
N LEU A 396 -1.88 19.10 -0.54
CA LEU A 396 -0.91 18.00 -0.59
C LEU A 396 -1.61 16.67 -0.86
N GLY A 397 -2.77 16.44 -0.24
CA GLY A 397 -3.62 15.29 -0.55
C GLY A 397 -3.95 15.19 -2.03
N ASN A 398 -4.36 16.32 -2.63
CA ASN A 398 -4.62 16.43 -4.05
C ASN A 398 -3.35 16.25 -4.92
N ALA A 399 -2.21 16.81 -4.52
CA ALA A 399 -0.96 16.67 -5.26
C ALA A 399 -0.43 15.22 -5.28
N VAL A 400 -0.60 14.47 -4.19
CA VAL A 400 -0.25 13.05 -4.12
C VAL A 400 -1.22 12.21 -4.96
N THR A 401 -2.54 12.45 -4.90
CA THR A 401 -3.49 11.70 -5.74
C THR A 401 -3.40 12.05 -7.22
N ASP A 402 -3.02 13.28 -7.56
CA ASP A 402 -2.73 13.67 -8.95
C ASP A 402 -1.49 12.95 -9.50
N ALA A 403 -0.45 12.75 -8.68
CA ALA A 403 0.71 11.95 -9.06
C ALA A 403 0.34 10.48 -9.32
N ILE A 404 -0.46 9.88 -8.42
CA ILE A 404 -1.00 8.52 -8.58
C ILE A 404 -1.87 8.41 -9.85
N TYR A 405 -2.75 9.40 -10.09
CA TYR A 405 -3.64 9.43 -11.25
C TYR A 405 -2.87 9.58 -12.57
N ALA A 406 -1.87 10.47 -12.60
CA ALA A 406 -1.02 10.71 -13.76
C ALA A 406 -0.16 9.48 -14.11
N TYR A 407 0.44 8.82 -13.11
CA TYR A 407 1.08 7.52 -13.29
C TYR A 407 0.08 6.51 -13.86
N GLY A 408 -1.11 6.42 -13.25
CA GLY A 408 -2.18 5.49 -13.64
C GLY A 408 -2.75 5.65 -15.06
N GLN A 409 -2.39 6.69 -15.81
CA GLN A 409 -2.76 6.82 -17.23
C GLN A 409 -1.82 6.04 -18.18
N THR A 410 -0.62 5.63 -17.71
CA THR A 410 0.44 5.03 -18.55
C THR A 410 1.26 3.93 -17.86
N GLY A 411 1.16 3.84 -16.53
CA GLY A 411 1.92 2.94 -15.67
C GLY A 411 1.29 1.58 -15.44
N PHE A 412 0.03 1.37 -15.82
CA PHE A 412 -0.70 0.10 -15.67
C PHE A 412 -1.29 -0.39 -16.99
N SER A 413 -1.71 -1.66 -17.06
CA SER A 413 -2.35 -2.26 -18.23
C SER A 413 -3.67 -1.58 -18.62
N ASN A 414 -4.37 -0.99 -17.66
CA ASN A 414 -5.62 -0.24 -17.87
C ASN A 414 -5.46 1.20 -17.41
N LYS A 415 -6.20 2.13 -18.04
CA LYS A 415 -6.23 3.53 -17.60
C LYS A 415 -7.03 3.67 -16.32
N THR A 416 -6.39 4.23 -15.29
CA THR A 416 -7.02 4.61 -14.04
C THR A 416 -8.20 5.56 -14.26
N SER A 417 -9.36 5.20 -13.72
CA SER A 417 -10.60 5.98 -13.74
C SER A 417 -10.61 7.05 -12.64
N LEU A 418 -10.13 6.69 -11.45
CA LEU A 418 -9.95 7.59 -10.30
C LEU A 418 -8.77 7.11 -9.43
N ALA A 419 -8.16 8.04 -8.69
CA ALA A 419 -7.07 7.75 -7.75
C ALA A 419 -7.43 8.20 -6.33
N VAL A 420 -7.04 7.43 -5.31
CA VAL A 420 -7.21 7.80 -3.90
C VAL A 420 -5.93 7.55 -3.09
N THR A 421 -5.82 8.21 -1.94
CA THR A 421 -4.90 7.78 -0.86
C THR A 421 -5.44 8.23 0.48
N ASN A 422 -5.15 7.51 1.55
CA ASN A 422 -5.51 7.86 2.91
C ASN A 422 -4.58 8.94 3.49
N GLY A 423 -5.12 9.95 4.16
CA GLY A 423 -4.38 10.93 4.97
C GLY A 423 -3.70 10.33 6.21
N GLY A 424 -3.97 9.04 6.47
CA GLY A 424 -3.17 8.14 7.27
C GLY A 424 -1.72 8.07 6.78
N GLY A 425 -1.58 7.87 5.46
CA GLY A 425 -0.32 7.74 4.73
C GLY A 425 0.48 9.03 4.56
N ILE A 426 -0.15 10.20 4.64
CA ILE A 426 0.49 11.52 4.51
C ILE A 426 1.02 11.99 5.86
N ARG A 427 2.33 12.25 5.96
CA ARG A 427 3.03 12.39 7.26
C ARG A 427 3.75 13.70 7.55
N ALA A 428 3.97 14.57 6.56
CA ALA A 428 4.65 15.87 6.73
C ALA A 428 4.09 16.94 5.79
N THR A 429 4.31 18.22 6.14
CA THR A 429 4.03 19.40 5.32
C THR A 429 5.29 19.81 4.54
N ILE A 430 5.17 20.10 3.24
CA ILE A 430 6.27 20.66 2.44
C ILE A 430 6.15 22.19 2.44
N ALA A 431 7.13 22.85 3.04
CA ALA A 431 7.13 24.31 3.24
C ALA A 431 7.15 25.10 1.92
N LYS A 432 6.54 26.29 1.99
CA LYS A 432 6.61 27.32 0.93
C LYS A 432 7.95 28.07 0.95
N ASP A 433 8.35 28.58 -0.21
CA ASP A 433 9.54 29.42 -0.43
C ASP A 433 10.84 28.79 0.09
N GLN A 434 10.90 27.46 0.06
CA GLN A 434 12.06 26.61 0.36
C GLN A 434 12.31 25.64 -0.80
N PRO A 435 13.52 25.06 -0.92
CA PRO A 435 13.75 23.91 -1.78
C PRO A 435 12.97 22.69 -1.28
N VAL A 436 12.47 21.85 -2.18
CA VAL A 436 11.93 20.52 -1.86
C VAL A 436 13.01 19.49 -2.17
N THR A 437 13.35 18.66 -1.19
CA THR A 437 14.34 17.58 -1.32
C THR A 437 13.70 16.20 -1.42
N LYS A 438 14.49 15.18 -1.79
CA LYS A 438 14.10 13.76 -1.64
C LYS A 438 13.64 13.46 -0.20
N GLY A 439 14.35 13.98 0.79
CA GLY A 439 14.05 13.80 2.21
C GLY A 439 12.69 14.35 2.62
N ASP A 440 12.26 15.48 2.06
CA ASP A 440 10.93 16.05 2.32
C ASP A 440 9.82 15.17 1.73
N ILE A 441 10.02 14.67 0.50
CA ILE A 441 9.07 13.78 -0.18
C ILE A 441 8.93 12.44 0.56
N ILE A 442 10.04 11.89 1.02
CA ILE A 442 10.07 10.70 1.89
C ILE A 442 9.41 11.01 3.25
N ALA A 443 9.59 12.20 3.80
CA ALA A 443 8.91 12.60 5.04
C ALA A 443 7.37 12.74 4.85
N VAL A 444 6.90 13.03 3.64
CA VAL A 444 5.46 12.95 3.30
C VAL A 444 5.00 11.49 3.22
N LEU A 445 5.76 10.61 2.54
CA LEU A 445 5.37 9.23 2.20
C LEU A 445 6.38 8.17 2.73
N PRO A 446 6.59 8.05 4.06
CA PRO A 446 7.76 7.35 4.62
C PRO A 446 7.65 5.83 4.68
N PHE A 447 6.50 5.25 4.35
CA PHE A 447 6.20 3.84 4.61
C PHE A 447 6.79 2.86 3.58
N GLY A 448 7.23 3.36 2.42
CA GLY A 448 7.67 2.50 1.31
C GLY A 448 6.54 1.97 0.44
N ASN A 449 5.29 2.34 0.73
CA ASN A 449 4.10 1.99 -0.05
C ASN A 449 4.32 2.19 -1.56
N ILE A 450 3.71 1.30 -2.34
CA ILE A 450 3.76 1.27 -3.80
C ILE A 450 2.41 1.66 -4.39
N VAL A 451 2.42 2.16 -5.63
CA VAL A 451 1.18 2.46 -6.34
C VAL A 451 0.57 1.16 -6.86
N SER A 452 -0.69 0.89 -6.55
CA SER A 452 -1.42 -0.30 -6.99
C SER A 452 -2.71 0.09 -7.72
N GLN A 453 -3.07 -0.65 -8.78
CA GLN A 453 -4.36 -0.56 -9.45
C GLN A 453 -5.21 -1.80 -9.14
N ILE A 454 -6.44 -1.57 -8.68
CA ILE A 454 -7.46 -2.61 -8.47
C ILE A 454 -8.70 -2.36 -9.34
N THR A 455 -9.39 -3.44 -9.66
CA THR A 455 -10.67 -3.42 -10.39
C THR A 455 -11.81 -3.34 -9.38
N VAL A 456 -12.67 -2.32 -9.47
CA VAL A 456 -13.77 -2.09 -8.53
C VAL A 456 -15.09 -1.81 -9.26
N THR A 457 -16.21 -2.20 -8.66
CA THR A 457 -17.55 -1.74 -9.07
C THR A 457 -17.83 -0.33 -8.56
N GLY A 458 -18.77 0.37 -9.18
CA GLY A 458 -19.22 1.67 -8.67
C GLY A 458 -19.82 1.57 -7.25
N GLN A 459 -20.47 0.45 -6.90
CA GLN A 459 -20.92 0.23 -5.53
C GLN A 459 -19.76 0.22 -4.53
N GLN A 460 -18.66 -0.47 -4.83
CA GLN A 460 -17.46 -0.47 -3.97
C GLN A 460 -16.85 0.94 -3.83
N ILE A 461 -16.94 1.79 -4.86
CA ILE A 461 -16.51 3.20 -4.79
C ILE A 461 -17.44 4.00 -3.85
N ALA A 462 -18.76 3.79 -3.91
CA ALA A 462 -19.70 4.43 -3.00
C ALA A 462 -19.48 3.98 -1.54
N ASP A 463 -19.34 2.67 -1.32
CA ASP A 463 -19.05 2.09 0.00
C ASP A 463 -17.72 2.61 0.57
N MET A 464 -16.70 2.77 -0.27
CA MET A 464 -15.40 3.36 0.07
C MET A 464 -15.56 4.84 0.50
N PHE A 465 -16.28 5.68 -0.24
CA PHE A 465 -16.47 7.07 0.20
C PHE A 465 -17.35 7.20 1.45
N ALA A 466 -18.36 6.35 1.62
CA ALA A 466 -19.14 6.27 2.86
C ALA A 466 -18.25 5.87 4.05
N LYS A 467 -17.34 4.90 3.87
CA LYS A 467 -16.32 4.50 4.87
C LYS A 467 -15.35 5.65 5.20
N SER A 468 -14.89 6.41 4.20
CA SER A 468 -14.00 7.57 4.39
C SER A 468 -14.62 8.66 5.26
N LEU A 469 -15.93 8.88 5.11
CA LEU A 469 -16.67 9.95 5.77
C LEU A 469 -17.42 9.48 7.03
N SER A 470 -17.15 8.27 7.54
CA SER A 470 -17.92 7.65 8.64
C SER A 470 -17.53 8.08 10.06
N ALA A 471 -16.45 8.86 10.22
CA ALA A 471 -15.96 9.28 11.53
C ALA A 471 -16.95 10.19 12.29
N THR A 472 -16.89 10.20 13.62
CA THR A 472 -17.71 11.10 14.46
C THR A 472 -17.38 12.57 14.19
N LEU A 473 -18.27 13.49 14.55
CA LEU A 473 -18.00 14.93 14.41
C LEU A 473 -17.00 15.41 15.48
N GLN A 474 -16.13 16.36 15.11
CA GLN A 474 -15.32 17.11 16.07
C GLN A 474 -16.18 18.07 16.88
N ALA A 475 -15.95 18.08 18.19
CA ALA A 475 -16.44 19.11 19.09
C ALA A 475 -15.26 19.78 19.80
N ASP A 476 -15.34 21.10 19.95
CA ASP A 476 -14.40 21.84 20.79
C ASP A 476 -14.48 21.34 22.24
N LYS A 477 -13.31 21.18 22.89
CA LYS A 477 -13.18 20.48 24.16
C LYS A 477 -13.58 21.31 25.38
N GLU A 478 -13.71 22.63 25.23
CA GLU A 478 -14.08 23.53 26.33
C GLU A 478 -15.55 23.95 26.24
N THR A 479 -16.07 24.13 25.03
CA THR A 479 -17.44 24.63 24.76
C THR A 479 -18.42 23.56 24.31
N GLY A 480 -17.95 22.44 23.76
CA GLY A 480 -18.78 21.40 23.12
C GLY A 480 -19.40 21.81 21.79
N ALA A 481 -19.04 22.97 21.23
CA ALA A 481 -19.51 23.43 19.92
C ALA A 481 -18.87 22.61 18.79
N PRO A 482 -19.57 22.38 17.65
CA PRO A 482 -18.96 21.71 16.50
C PRO A 482 -17.82 22.56 15.93
N VAL A 483 -16.68 21.93 15.64
CA VAL A 483 -15.60 22.59 14.88
C VAL A 483 -16.02 22.62 13.41
N LEU A 484 -16.00 23.79 12.77
CA LEU A 484 -16.48 23.95 11.39
C LEU A 484 -15.34 24.01 10.38
N ASP A 485 -15.62 23.59 9.15
CA ASP A 485 -14.75 23.72 7.98
C ASP A 485 -14.94 25.07 7.24
N GLU A 486 -14.23 25.22 6.12
CA GLU A 486 -14.26 26.44 5.30
C GLU A 486 -15.64 26.71 4.65
N ASN A 487 -16.52 25.69 4.56
CA ASN A 487 -17.90 25.78 4.08
C ASN A 487 -18.92 25.90 5.22
N GLY A 488 -18.46 26.06 6.47
CA GLY A 488 -19.30 26.16 7.67
C GLY A 488 -19.94 24.85 8.11
N ARG A 489 -19.46 23.69 7.63
CA ARG A 489 -19.98 22.36 7.98
C ARG A 489 -19.17 21.73 9.13
N PRO A 490 -19.77 20.93 10.02
CA PRO A 490 -19.03 20.26 11.09
C PRO A 490 -17.94 19.31 10.56
N LEU A 491 -16.72 19.45 11.07
CA LEU A 491 -15.59 18.59 10.72
C LEU A 491 -15.73 17.18 11.28
N LEU A 492 -15.11 16.23 10.59
CA LEU A 492 -14.95 14.85 11.05
C LEU A 492 -13.73 14.73 12.00
N GLU A 493 -13.81 13.81 12.97
CA GLU A 493 -12.69 13.43 13.82
C GLU A 493 -11.54 12.81 13.02
N ALA A 494 -10.31 13.00 13.51
CA ALA A 494 -9.08 12.79 12.74
C ALA A 494 -8.77 11.31 12.43
N SER A 495 -9.38 10.79 11.36
CA SER A 495 -9.29 9.41 10.88
C SER A 495 -8.03 9.16 10.05
N GLY A 496 -7.36 8.02 10.29
CA GLY A 496 -6.32 7.54 9.37
C GLY A 496 -6.89 7.30 7.97
N GLY A 497 -8.08 6.69 7.90
CA GLY A 497 -8.71 6.30 6.64
C GLY A 497 -9.35 7.43 5.84
N PHE A 498 -9.31 8.70 6.24
CA PHE A 498 -9.88 9.78 5.42
C PHE A 498 -9.16 9.84 4.06
N LEU A 499 -9.88 9.72 2.95
CA LEU A 499 -9.31 9.68 1.61
C LEU A 499 -9.18 11.08 1.00
N HIS A 500 -8.05 11.33 0.36
CA HIS A 500 -7.91 12.30 -0.72
C HIS A 500 -8.20 11.63 -2.07
N VAL A 501 -8.51 12.42 -3.10
CA VAL A 501 -8.98 11.90 -4.39
C VAL A 501 -8.45 12.69 -5.59
N SER A 502 -8.32 12.03 -6.74
CA SER A 502 -8.20 12.64 -8.07
C SER A 502 -9.01 11.81 -9.09
N GLY A 503 -9.45 12.42 -10.19
CA GLY A 503 -10.34 11.78 -11.17
C GLY A 503 -11.79 11.55 -10.71
N ALA A 504 -12.18 12.03 -9.52
CA ALA A 504 -13.56 12.00 -9.03
C ALA A 504 -13.89 13.23 -8.18
N LYS A 505 -15.18 13.56 -8.07
CA LYS A 505 -15.74 14.62 -7.22
C LYS A 505 -16.87 14.05 -6.36
N VAL A 506 -16.83 14.31 -5.06
CA VAL A 506 -17.76 13.80 -4.04
C VAL A 506 -18.38 14.98 -3.32
N PHE A 507 -19.71 15.00 -3.18
CA PHE A 507 -20.41 15.97 -2.34
C PHE A 507 -20.99 15.26 -1.12
N TYR A 508 -20.85 15.87 0.05
CA TYR A 508 -21.29 15.27 1.31
C TYR A 508 -21.80 16.28 2.33
N ASP A 509 -22.75 15.86 3.17
CA ASP A 509 -23.24 16.65 4.31
C ASP A 509 -22.91 15.89 5.61
N THR A 510 -22.04 16.47 6.44
CA THR A 510 -21.58 15.83 7.69
C THR A 510 -22.63 15.85 8.80
N THR A 511 -23.67 16.67 8.68
CA THR A 511 -24.79 16.74 9.64
C THR A 511 -25.71 15.52 9.54
N LEU A 512 -25.67 14.81 8.41
CA LEU A 512 -26.38 13.56 8.21
C LEU A 512 -25.73 12.39 8.99
N PRO A 513 -26.50 11.34 9.32
CA PRO A 513 -25.97 10.06 9.78
C PRO A 513 -24.87 9.52 8.85
N ALA A 514 -23.86 8.86 9.41
CA ALA A 514 -22.63 8.45 8.71
C ALA A 514 -22.91 7.71 7.39
N GLU A 515 -23.91 6.82 7.40
CA GLU A 515 -24.34 6.00 6.26
C GLU A 515 -25.13 6.76 5.18
N LYS A 516 -25.42 8.06 5.39
CA LYS A 516 -26.15 8.95 4.46
C LYS A 516 -25.37 10.19 4.04
N ARG A 517 -24.10 10.33 4.47
CA ARG A 517 -23.33 11.57 4.23
C ARG A 517 -22.99 11.81 2.77
N VAL A 518 -22.69 10.75 2.01
CA VAL A 518 -22.40 10.86 0.58
C VAL A 518 -23.71 11.14 -0.15
N LEU A 519 -23.81 12.33 -0.76
CA LEU A 519 -24.98 12.75 -1.55
C LEU A 519 -24.79 12.38 -3.03
N LEU A 520 -23.58 12.61 -3.54
CA LEU A 520 -23.24 12.52 -4.95
C LEU A 520 -21.78 12.11 -5.11
N VAL A 521 -21.51 11.21 -6.05
CA VAL A 521 -20.17 10.91 -6.56
C VAL A 521 -20.22 10.97 -8.08
N GLY A 522 -19.35 11.79 -8.67
CA GLY A 522 -19.10 11.83 -10.11
C GLY A 522 -17.67 11.41 -10.42
N ILE A 523 -17.48 10.64 -11.49
CA ILE A 523 -16.19 10.20 -12.02
C ILE A 523 -15.84 11.07 -13.23
N PHE A 524 -14.60 11.53 -13.32
CA PHE A 524 -14.16 12.39 -14.43
C PHE A 524 -13.99 11.57 -15.72
N ASN A 525 -14.70 11.95 -16.78
CA ASN A 525 -14.48 11.40 -18.11
C ASN A 525 -13.53 12.34 -18.91
N PRO A 526 -12.28 11.91 -19.19
CA PRO A 526 -11.31 12.72 -19.93
C PRO A 526 -11.62 12.89 -21.42
N GLU A 527 -12.58 12.15 -21.98
CA GLU A 527 -13.02 12.28 -23.38
C GLU A 527 -14.07 13.39 -23.56
N THR A 528 -14.93 13.60 -22.55
CA THR A 528 -15.93 14.68 -22.54
C THR A 528 -15.44 15.93 -21.81
N GLY A 529 -14.50 15.78 -20.88
CA GLY A 529 -14.03 16.84 -19.99
C GLY A 529 -15.00 17.17 -18.85
N LEU A 530 -15.95 16.28 -18.56
CA LEU A 530 -17.02 16.45 -17.57
C LEU A 530 -16.94 15.35 -16.50
N TYR A 531 -17.63 15.56 -15.38
CA TYR A 531 -17.93 14.48 -14.44
C TYR A 531 -19.22 13.76 -14.88
N GLU A 532 -19.22 12.43 -14.76
CA GLU A 532 -20.35 11.54 -15.03
C GLU A 532 -20.74 10.82 -13.74
N ASP A 533 -22.03 10.59 -13.54
CA ASP A 533 -22.56 9.99 -12.31
C ASP A 533 -22.01 8.58 -12.10
N LEU A 534 -21.79 8.22 -10.83
CA LEU A 534 -21.31 6.90 -10.42
C LEU A 534 -22.36 5.80 -10.68
N ASP A 535 -22.36 5.25 -11.90
CA ASP A 535 -23.02 3.99 -12.21
C ASP A 535 -22.44 2.90 -11.28
N SER A 536 -23.30 2.34 -10.42
CA SER A 536 -22.93 1.37 -9.37
C SER A 536 -22.61 -0.03 -9.92
N ALA A 537 -23.12 -0.38 -11.10
CA ALA A 537 -22.90 -1.66 -11.76
C ALA A 537 -21.69 -1.63 -12.71
N LYS A 538 -21.31 -0.45 -13.22
CA LYS A 538 -20.10 -0.23 -14.03
C LYS A 538 -18.83 -0.59 -13.25
N THR A 539 -17.85 -1.13 -13.98
CA THR A 539 -16.51 -1.44 -13.48
C THR A 539 -15.55 -0.28 -13.78
N TYR A 540 -14.67 0.01 -12.83
CA TYR A 540 -13.69 1.09 -12.88
C TYR A 540 -12.31 0.57 -12.44
N TYR A 541 -11.26 1.27 -12.87
CA TYR A 541 -9.88 1.01 -12.44
C TYR A 541 -9.47 2.06 -11.41
N LEU A 542 -9.36 1.63 -10.15
CA LEU A 542 -9.00 2.47 -9.01
C LEU A 542 -7.50 2.36 -8.77
N ALA A 543 -6.77 3.46 -8.89
CA ALA A 543 -5.39 3.53 -8.40
C ALA A 543 -5.34 4.01 -6.96
N THR A 544 -4.48 3.39 -6.17
CA THR A 544 -4.37 3.64 -4.72
C THR A 544 -2.98 3.20 -4.25
N ASN A 545 -2.79 3.08 -2.95
CA ASN A 545 -1.62 2.43 -2.36
C ASN A 545 -1.91 0.96 -1.99
N ASP A 546 -0.86 0.13 -1.94
CA ASP A 546 -0.90 -1.29 -1.59
C ASP A 546 -1.66 -1.59 -0.29
N PHE A 547 -1.41 -0.81 0.77
CA PHE A 547 -2.09 -0.92 2.05
C PHE A 547 -3.62 -0.76 1.93
N LEU A 548 -4.10 0.21 1.15
CA LEU A 548 -5.53 0.37 0.87
C LEU A 548 -6.06 -0.69 -0.11
N ALA A 549 -5.27 -1.11 -1.10
CA ALA A 549 -5.63 -2.21 -2.00
C ALA A 549 -5.80 -3.55 -1.25
N ALA A 550 -5.10 -3.73 -0.13
CA ALA A 550 -5.26 -4.86 0.80
C ALA A 550 -6.34 -4.64 1.89
N GLY A 551 -7.14 -3.56 1.82
CA GLY A 551 -8.23 -3.29 2.76
C GLY A 551 -7.81 -2.64 4.09
N GLY A 552 -6.61 -2.07 4.16
CA GLY A 552 -6.10 -1.26 5.29
C GLY A 552 -7.03 -0.11 5.69
N ASP A 553 -6.86 0.45 6.89
CA ASP A 553 -7.82 1.36 7.56
C ASP A 553 -9.28 0.82 7.65
N GLY A 554 -9.47 -0.48 7.37
CA GLY A 554 -10.76 -1.15 7.31
C GLY A 554 -11.56 -0.85 6.04
N TYR A 555 -10.88 -0.71 4.90
CA TYR A 555 -11.46 -0.63 3.55
C TYR A 555 -11.78 -2.02 2.98
N THR A 556 -12.51 -2.84 3.73
CA THR A 556 -12.76 -4.26 3.42
C THR A 556 -13.69 -4.51 2.22
N MET A 557 -14.12 -3.47 1.52
CA MET A 557 -14.78 -3.54 0.20
C MET A 557 -13.77 -3.51 -0.96
N LEU A 558 -12.52 -3.14 -0.70
CA LEU A 558 -11.39 -3.22 -1.63
C LEU A 558 -10.67 -4.58 -1.45
N GLY A 559 -9.93 -5.00 -2.48
CA GLY A 559 -9.21 -6.28 -2.49
C GLY A 559 -9.19 -6.94 -3.86
N GLY A 560 -8.81 -8.22 -3.88
CA GLY A 560 -8.74 -9.03 -5.09
C GLY A 560 -7.44 -8.87 -5.88
N ALA A 561 -7.47 -9.22 -7.16
CA ALA A 561 -6.31 -9.09 -8.05
C ALA A 561 -5.96 -7.61 -8.28
N ARG A 562 -4.67 -7.31 -8.17
CA ARG A 562 -4.10 -5.97 -8.27
C ARG A 562 -2.87 -5.98 -9.19
N GLU A 563 -2.66 -4.89 -9.92
CA GLU A 563 -1.43 -4.63 -10.68
C GLU A 563 -0.60 -3.61 -9.89
N GLU A 564 0.70 -3.86 -9.72
CA GLU A 564 1.58 -3.07 -8.86
C GLU A 564 2.64 -2.28 -9.65
N GLY A 565 3.14 -1.20 -9.06
CA GLY A 565 4.07 -0.26 -9.70
C GLY A 565 5.13 0.27 -8.72
N PRO A 566 5.87 1.34 -9.10
CA PRO A 566 6.90 1.92 -8.26
C PRO A 566 6.38 2.49 -6.93
N SER A 567 7.31 2.76 -6.01
CA SER A 567 7.02 3.38 -4.72
C SER A 567 6.39 4.78 -4.89
N MET A 568 5.44 5.10 -4.01
CA MET A 568 4.65 6.35 -4.09
C MET A 568 5.52 7.60 -3.96
N ASP A 569 6.60 7.55 -3.18
CA ASP A 569 7.56 8.65 -3.03
C ASP A 569 8.30 8.94 -4.34
N SER A 570 8.65 7.90 -5.10
CA SER A 570 9.26 8.02 -6.42
C SER A 570 8.28 8.62 -7.45
N VAL A 571 7.04 8.11 -7.47
CA VAL A 571 5.97 8.63 -8.34
C VAL A 571 5.63 10.08 -8.02
N PHE A 572 5.57 10.46 -6.74
CA PHE A 572 5.35 11.85 -6.32
C PHE A 572 6.56 12.73 -6.65
N ALA A 573 7.79 12.25 -6.46
CA ALA A 573 9.01 12.97 -6.84
C ALA A 573 9.10 13.24 -8.34
N ASP A 574 8.68 12.30 -9.20
CA ASP A 574 8.63 12.49 -10.65
C ASP A 574 7.51 13.46 -11.08
N TYR A 575 6.34 13.38 -10.46
CA TYR A 575 5.25 14.34 -10.68
C TYR A 575 5.66 15.77 -10.31
N LEU A 576 6.29 15.96 -9.14
CA LEU A 576 6.75 17.26 -8.64
C LEU A 576 7.79 17.95 -9.54
N LYS A 577 8.52 17.23 -10.39
CA LYS A 577 9.47 17.80 -11.37
C LYS A 577 8.78 18.47 -12.56
N VAL A 578 7.52 18.15 -12.84
CA VAL A 578 6.79 18.58 -14.05
C VAL A 578 5.45 19.28 -13.76
N ALA A 579 4.90 19.14 -12.56
CA ALA A 579 3.62 19.72 -12.17
C ALA A 579 3.66 21.25 -12.02
N ASN A 580 2.58 21.93 -12.45
CA ASN A 580 2.38 23.34 -12.18
C ASN A 580 1.86 23.54 -10.74
N LEU A 581 2.77 23.66 -9.77
CA LEU A 581 2.42 23.70 -8.35
C LEU A 581 1.52 24.88 -7.94
N SER A 582 1.40 25.93 -8.76
CA SER A 582 0.47 27.04 -8.48
C SER A 582 -1.02 26.64 -8.49
N VAL A 583 -1.39 25.46 -9.01
CA VAL A 583 -2.77 24.93 -8.87
C VAL A 583 -3.09 24.48 -7.43
N TYR A 584 -2.07 24.33 -6.58
CA TYR A 584 -2.18 23.90 -5.19
C TYR A 584 -2.08 25.07 -4.19
N ASN A 585 -2.41 26.30 -4.60
CA ASN A 585 -2.28 27.48 -3.73
C ASN A 585 -3.24 27.48 -2.53
N GLU A 586 -4.48 27.03 -2.72
CA GLU A 586 -5.48 26.97 -1.64
C GLU A 586 -5.27 25.72 -0.79
N VAL A 587 -4.94 25.90 0.49
CA VAL A 587 -4.55 24.81 1.40
C VAL A 587 -5.68 23.80 1.62
N ASN A 588 -6.91 24.27 1.77
CA ASN A 588 -8.12 23.47 1.94
C ASN A 588 -9.13 23.83 0.83
N PRO A 589 -8.94 23.30 -0.38
CA PRO A 589 -9.64 23.81 -1.57
C PRO A 589 -11.11 23.36 -1.70
N ASN A 590 -11.55 22.36 -0.92
CA ASN A 590 -12.92 21.81 -0.89
C ASN A 590 -13.54 21.67 -2.31
N SER A 591 -12.75 21.13 -3.24
CA SER A 591 -12.95 21.19 -4.69
C SER A 591 -13.30 19.83 -5.31
N ARG A 592 -12.87 18.75 -4.65
CA ARG A 592 -13.06 17.35 -5.02
C ARG A 592 -13.83 16.58 -3.95
N LEU A 593 -13.71 16.99 -2.70
CA LEU A 593 -14.45 16.51 -1.54
C LEU A 593 -15.17 17.73 -0.97
N VAL A 594 -16.39 17.96 -1.44
CA VAL A 594 -17.14 19.20 -1.20
C VAL A 594 -18.14 18.96 -0.06
N SER A 595 -17.86 19.51 1.12
CA SER A 595 -18.83 19.58 2.19
C SER A 595 -19.92 20.61 1.86
N VAL A 596 -21.19 20.23 1.98
CA VAL A 596 -22.33 21.05 1.58
C VAL A 596 -23.49 20.98 2.57
N ASP A 597 -24.41 21.93 2.44
CA ASP A 597 -25.77 21.78 2.94
C ASP A 597 -26.57 20.90 1.99
N SER A 598 -27.11 19.79 2.47
CA SER A 598 -28.03 18.93 1.72
C SER A 598 -29.42 19.56 1.48
N THR A 599 -29.71 20.72 2.09
CA THR A 599 -31.02 21.40 2.06
C THR A 599 -31.00 22.83 1.51
N LEU A 600 -29.84 23.33 1.07
CA LEU A 600 -29.74 24.67 0.49
C LEU A 600 -30.20 24.70 -0.97
N ASP A 601 -31.10 25.64 -1.22
CA ASP A 601 -31.67 26.06 -2.50
C ASP A 601 -31.67 27.60 -2.42
N THR A 602 -30.59 28.21 -2.93
CA THR A 602 -30.27 29.62 -2.69
C THR A 602 -31.22 30.58 -3.45
N ASP A 603 -31.54 30.29 -4.71
CA ASP A 603 -32.40 31.16 -5.54
C ASP A 603 -33.88 30.73 -5.63
N LYS A 604 -34.22 29.51 -5.21
CA LYS A 604 -35.58 28.95 -5.03
C LYS A 604 -36.25 28.47 -6.31
N ASP A 605 -35.46 28.03 -7.29
CA ASP A 605 -35.95 27.32 -8.46
C ASP A 605 -36.30 25.82 -8.21
N LYS A 606 -35.87 25.27 -7.06
CA LYS A 606 -36.02 23.90 -6.54
C LYS A 606 -34.94 22.90 -6.96
N TYR A 607 -33.84 23.34 -7.55
CA TYR A 607 -32.60 22.58 -7.51
C TYR A 607 -31.87 22.85 -6.17
N LEU A 608 -30.91 21.99 -5.83
CA LEU A 608 -30.10 22.14 -4.62
C LEU A 608 -28.71 22.60 -5.04
N ASP A 609 -28.13 23.57 -4.33
CA ASP A 609 -26.88 24.25 -4.73
C ASP A 609 -25.75 23.28 -5.12
N PHE A 610 -25.66 22.12 -4.45
CA PHE A 610 -24.65 21.11 -4.74
C PHE A 610 -24.85 20.36 -6.06
N VAL A 611 -26.10 20.18 -6.51
CA VAL A 611 -26.46 19.56 -7.79
C VAL A 611 -26.11 20.50 -8.94
N GLU A 612 -26.31 21.80 -8.74
CA GLU A 612 -25.92 22.84 -9.69
C GLU A 612 -24.41 22.99 -9.81
N VAL A 613 -23.70 23.11 -8.68
CA VAL A 613 -22.22 23.17 -8.62
C VAL A 613 -21.56 21.88 -9.12
N TYR A 614 -22.31 20.78 -9.21
CA TYR A 614 -21.91 19.57 -9.92
C TYR A 614 -22.10 19.69 -11.45
N HIS A 615 -23.29 20.05 -11.91
CA HIS A 615 -23.60 20.24 -13.34
C HIS A 615 -23.03 21.53 -13.95
N SER A 616 -22.25 22.29 -13.19
CA SER A 616 -21.62 23.57 -13.59
C SER A 616 -22.62 24.68 -13.92
N THR A 617 -23.75 24.71 -13.21
CA THR A 617 -24.73 25.80 -13.23
C THR A 617 -24.57 26.70 -12.00
N ASN A 618 -25.24 27.86 -11.99
CA ASN A 618 -25.05 28.91 -10.99
C ASN A 618 -26.23 28.99 -10.00
N PRO A 619 -26.07 28.57 -8.72
CA PRO A 619 -27.15 28.58 -7.71
C PRO A 619 -27.51 29.96 -7.17
N ASN A 620 -27.30 31.00 -7.98
CA ASN A 620 -27.67 32.40 -7.69
C ASN A 620 -28.46 32.99 -8.87
N ASP A 621 -28.92 32.15 -9.81
CA ASP A 621 -29.60 32.54 -11.04
C ASP A 621 -30.55 31.43 -11.51
N SER A 622 -31.81 31.50 -11.05
CA SER A 622 -32.94 30.60 -11.38
C SER A 622 -33.27 30.43 -12.87
N LEU A 623 -32.51 31.05 -13.79
CA LEU A 623 -32.55 30.80 -15.24
C LEU A 623 -31.45 29.84 -15.71
N SER A 624 -30.53 29.46 -14.82
CA SER A 624 -29.35 28.63 -15.02
C SER A 624 -29.50 27.31 -14.25
N TYR A 625 -30.45 26.47 -14.65
CA TYR A 625 -30.71 25.17 -14.00
C TYR A 625 -30.20 23.97 -14.82
N PRO A 626 -29.89 22.81 -14.19
CA PRO A 626 -29.52 21.59 -14.89
C PRO A 626 -30.75 20.97 -15.59
N GLY A 627 -30.91 21.34 -16.86
CA GLY A 627 -32.13 21.09 -17.63
C GLY A 627 -32.58 19.62 -17.71
N LYS A 628 -33.71 19.32 -17.05
CA LYS A 628 -34.39 18.00 -17.04
C LYS A 628 -33.60 16.86 -16.38
N LEU A 629 -33.15 17.08 -15.16
CA LEU A 629 -33.22 16.05 -14.12
C LEU A 629 -34.21 16.54 -13.05
N LEU A 630 -35.04 15.66 -12.49
CA LEU A 630 -35.74 15.96 -11.24
C LEU A 630 -34.99 15.27 -10.10
N VAL A 631 -34.99 15.88 -8.91
CA VAL A 631 -34.36 15.28 -7.70
C VAL A 631 -34.96 13.89 -7.36
N SER A 632 -36.18 13.59 -7.86
CA SER A 632 -36.83 12.28 -7.79
C SER A 632 -36.11 11.15 -8.55
N ASP A 633 -35.22 11.49 -9.48
CA ASP A 633 -34.65 10.54 -10.43
C ASP A 633 -33.26 10.05 -9.98
N TRP A 634 -32.78 10.50 -8.82
CA TRP A 634 -31.43 10.25 -8.30
C TRP A 634 -31.34 8.95 -7.45
N PRO A 635 -30.56 7.93 -7.85
CA PRO A 635 -30.63 6.59 -7.26
C PRO A 635 -30.08 6.48 -5.83
N PHE A 636 -29.31 7.45 -5.35
CA PHE A 636 -28.73 7.44 -3.99
C PHE A 636 -29.60 8.13 -2.92
N ILE A 637 -30.66 8.86 -3.28
CA ILE A 637 -31.61 9.44 -2.29
C ILE A 637 -32.61 8.35 -1.87
N SER A 638 -32.18 7.45 -1.00
CA SER A 638 -33.06 6.44 -0.40
C SER A 638 -34.26 7.08 0.33
N GLU A 639 -35.41 6.40 0.34
CA GLU A 639 -36.76 6.91 0.69
C GLU A 639 -36.96 7.49 2.12
N ASN A 640 -35.90 7.63 2.92
CA ASN A 640 -35.95 8.03 4.32
C ASN A 640 -35.26 9.38 4.59
N THR A 641 -35.53 10.38 3.77
CA THR A 641 -35.08 11.78 3.98
C THR A 641 -36.16 12.76 3.52
N ILE A 642 -36.87 13.36 4.49
CA ILE A 642 -37.83 14.48 4.43
C ILE A 642 -38.85 14.48 3.24
N PRO A 643 -40.15 14.25 3.47
CA PRO A 643 -41.16 14.20 2.40
C PRO A 643 -41.53 15.59 1.84
N VAL A 644 -40.76 16.06 0.86
CA VAL A 644 -41.15 17.22 0.02
C VAL A 644 -42.40 16.85 -0.78
N THR A 645 -43.56 17.29 -0.30
CA THR A 645 -44.86 16.93 -0.90
C THR A 645 -45.13 17.79 -2.13
N ILE A 646 -44.55 17.40 -3.27
CA ILE A 646 -44.80 18.04 -4.57
C ILE A 646 -46.26 17.83 -4.97
N LYS A 647 -47.09 18.85 -4.79
CA LYS A 647 -48.49 18.85 -5.26
C LYS A 647 -48.78 19.93 -6.31
N ASP A 648 -48.08 21.06 -6.26
CA ASP A 648 -48.40 22.25 -7.05
C ASP A 648 -47.39 22.48 -8.20
N LEU A 649 -47.32 21.51 -9.12
CA LEU A 649 -46.57 21.62 -10.39
C LEU A 649 -47.41 21.34 -11.65
N THR A 650 -48.72 21.05 -11.52
CA THR A 650 -49.58 20.73 -12.68
C THR A 650 -50.08 21.93 -13.50
N ASP A 651 -50.01 23.14 -12.94
CA ASP A 651 -50.72 24.31 -13.50
C ASP A 651 -49.84 25.22 -14.37
N ALA A 652 -48.52 25.07 -14.31
CA ALA A 652 -47.59 25.77 -15.21
C ALA A 652 -47.48 25.12 -16.62
N GLY A 653 -47.93 23.87 -16.77
CA GLY A 653 -47.68 23.03 -17.95
C GLY A 653 -48.67 23.15 -19.12
N LYS A 654 -49.48 24.23 -19.20
CA LYS A 654 -50.55 24.36 -20.21
C LYS A 654 -50.60 25.72 -20.90
N THR A 655 -49.66 25.96 -21.80
CA THR A 655 -49.82 26.90 -22.92
C THR A 655 -50.00 26.12 -24.23
N SER A 656 -51.11 26.37 -24.92
CA SER A 656 -51.41 25.73 -26.22
C SER A 656 -50.75 26.52 -27.35
N LEU A 657 -50.09 25.83 -28.28
CA LEU A 657 -49.49 26.42 -29.48
C LEU A 657 -50.56 26.72 -30.54
N SER A 658 -51.22 27.88 -30.45
CA SER A 658 -52.05 28.43 -31.53
C SER A 658 -52.35 29.92 -31.33
N GLU A 659 -52.29 30.68 -32.42
CA GLU A 659 -52.81 32.06 -32.59
C GLU A 659 -52.18 33.18 -31.75
N LEU A 660 -51.44 34.06 -32.43
CA LEU A 660 -51.50 35.51 -32.20
C LEU A 660 -51.03 36.25 -33.47
N GLU A 661 -51.88 37.14 -34.00
CA GLU A 661 -51.64 37.87 -35.25
C GLU A 661 -50.83 39.17 -35.06
N VAL A 662 -50.39 39.74 -36.18
CA VAL A 662 -49.56 40.96 -36.25
C VAL A 662 -50.35 42.22 -35.90
N SER A 663 -49.84 43.02 -34.96
CA SER A 663 -50.02 44.49 -34.99
C SER A 663 -48.87 45.23 -34.27
N THR A 664 -48.73 46.52 -34.58
CA THR A 664 -47.55 47.37 -34.30
C THR A 664 -47.70 48.27 -33.06
N PRO A 665 -46.59 48.83 -32.50
CA PRO A 665 -46.55 49.29 -31.10
C PRO A 665 -46.99 50.75 -30.86
N VAL A 666 -47.26 51.07 -29.58
CA VAL A 666 -47.51 52.43 -29.05
C VAL A 666 -46.69 52.66 -27.77
N ASN A 667 -46.54 53.93 -27.37
CA ASN A 667 -45.41 54.48 -26.61
C ASN A 667 -45.74 54.94 -25.17
N GLN A 668 -44.77 54.79 -24.26
CA GLN A 668 -44.43 55.56 -23.03
C GLN A 668 -45.48 56.04 -21.98
N THR A 669 -44.92 56.21 -20.76
CA THR A 669 -45.17 57.25 -19.71
C THR A 669 -46.11 56.97 -18.51
N GLU A 670 -45.51 57.17 -17.32
CA GLU A 670 -46.03 57.83 -16.10
C GLU A 670 -47.27 57.31 -15.34
N LEU A 671 -47.08 56.95 -14.05
CA LEU A 671 -47.34 57.87 -12.92
C LEU A 671 -46.82 57.34 -11.55
N THR A 672 -46.99 58.14 -10.48
CA THR A 672 -46.36 57.93 -9.14
C THR A 672 -47.35 58.06 -7.98
N GLN A 673 -46.88 57.76 -6.75
CA GLN A 673 -47.58 57.87 -5.44
C GLN A 673 -48.52 56.69 -5.11
N GLN A 674 -48.84 56.35 -3.84
CA GLN A 674 -48.72 57.13 -2.59
C GLN A 674 -48.35 56.27 -1.35
N ALA A 675 -48.13 56.94 -0.20
CA ALA A 675 -47.68 56.41 1.11
C ALA A 675 -48.73 55.52 1.85
N SER A 676 -48.57 55.00 3.08
CA SER A 676 -47.67 55.23 4.25
C SER A 676 -47.71 53.97 5.16
N SER A 677 -46.84 53.71 6.15
CA SER A 677 -46.66 54.46 7.41
C SER A 677 -45.58 53.86 8.34
N SER A 678 -45.13 54.61 9.36
CA SER A 678 -44.27 54.17 10.48
C SER A 678 -44.88 54.59 11.84
N PRO A 679 -44.47 53.99 12.99
CA PRO A 679 -43.45 54.61 13.87
C PRO A 679 -42.36 53.59 14.32
N ILE A 680 -41.07 53.92 14.48
CA ILE A 680 -40.40 54.86 15.42
C ILE A 680 -40.39 54.39 16.88
N LEU A 681 -39.19 54.04 17.38
CA LEU A 681 -38.65 54.54 18.66
C LEU A 681 -37.11 54.59 18.61
N SER A 682 -36.46 55.46 19.40
CA SER A 682 -35.03 55.78 19.26
C SER A 682 -34.43 56.48 20.50
N GLN A 683 -33.16 56.19 20.84
CA GLN A 683 -32.20 56.99 21.64
C GLN A 683 -30.79 56.37 21.43
N ALA A 684 -29.73 57.09 21.03
CA ALA A 684 -28.95 58.20 21.65
C ALA A 684 -27.92 57.67 22.71
N VAL A 685 -26.58 57.73 22.51
CA VAL A 685 -25.62 58.89 22.49
C VAL A 685 -25.36 59.44 23.92
N GLU A 686 -24.16 59.85 24.41
CA GLU A 686 -22.87 60.28 23.80
C GLU A 686 -21.71 59.23 23.87
N VAL A 687 -20.42 59.41 24.24
CA VAL A 687 -19.60 60.41 25.00
C VAL A 687 -18.13 60.51 24.46
N ASN A 688 -17.39 61.57 24.82
CA ASN A 688 -15.96 61.93 24.51
C ASN A 688 -14.87 60.92 25.02
N SER A 689 -13.55 61.01 24.73
CA SER A 689 -12.67 62.19 24.47
C SER A 689 -11.27 61.91 23.86
N GLU A 690 -10.73 62.85 23.05
CA GLU A 690 -9.33 63.42 22.96
C GLU A 690 -8.06 62.49 22.85
N GLN A 691 -6.91 62.84 22.21
CA GLN A 691 -6.40 64.05 21.50
C GLN A 691 -5.16 63.76 20.57
N SER A 692 -4.96 64.55 19.49
CA SER A 692 -3.70 64.91 18.73
C SER A 692 -2.55 63.87 18.44
N GLN A 693 -2.15 63.56 17.18
CA GLN A 693 -1.39 64.32 16.11
C GLN A 693 0.15 64.40 16.28
N PRO A 694 0.99 64.67 15.23
CA PRO A 694 0.77 64.95 13.78
C PRO A 694 1.41 63.85 12.84
N GLU A 695 1.57 63.89 11.50
CA GLU A 695 1.82 64.96 10.49
C GLU A 695 1.15 64.80 9.10
N LEU A 696 1.03 65.97 8.45
CA LEU A 696 0.88 66.38 7.03
C LEU A 696 1.02 65.32 5.90
N VAL A 697 0.18 65.24 4.84
CA VAL A 697 -0.30 66.25 3.84
C VAL A 697 0.81 66.62 2.83
N GLN A 698 0.70 66.48 1.49
CA GLN A 698 -0.42 66.17 0.55
C GLN A 698 0.16 65.29 -0.63
N ASN A 699 -0.26 65.18 -1.91
CA ASN A 699 -1.20 65.89 -2.80
C ASN A 699 -1.57 65.06 -4.09
N VAL A 700 -2.45 65.64 -4.93
CA VAL A 700 -2.83 65.30 -6.34
C VAL A 700 -3.80 64.12 -6.59
N GLU A 701 -5.06 64.47 -6.88
CA GLU A 701 -5.98 63.70 -7.73
C GLU A 701 -5.84 64.11 -9.22
N SER A 702 -6.30 63.29 -10.17
CA SER A 702 -7.32 63.74 -11.17
C SER A 702 -7.78 62.66 -12.18
N SER A 703 -9.11 62.55 -12.29
CA SER A 703 -9.93 62.23 -13.48
C SER A 703 -9.71 60.96 -14.32
N LEU A 704 -10.77 60.15 -14.33
CA LEU A 704 -11.16 59.13 -15.31
C LEU A 704 -11.31 59.66 -16.76
N VAL A 705 -11.08 58.80 -17.76
CA VAL A 705 -11.83 58.75 -19.04
C VAL A 705 -12.02 57.26 -19.43
N SER A 706 -13.06 56.93 -20.21
CA SER A 706 -13.55 55.57 -20.49
C SER A 706 -13.26 55.03 -21.90
N SER A 707 -13.59 53.75 -22.12
CA SER A 707 -13.80 53.05 -23.42
C SER A 707 -12.55 52.87 -24.32
N GLU A 708 -12.43 51.83 -25.17
CA GLU A 708 -13.42 50.95 -25.82
C GLU A 708 -13.08 49.45 -25.74
N SER A 709 -13.99 48.59 -26.21
CA SER A 709 -13.79 47.14 -26.36
C SER A 709 -13.56 46.75 -27.83
N ILE A 710 -12.54 45.93 -28.09
CA ILE A 710 -12.30 45.24 -29.38
C ILE A 710 -12.01 43.77 -29.09
N SER A 711 -12.55 42.89 -29.93
CA SER A 711 -12.55 41.43 -29.75
C SER A 711 -11.76 40.70 -30.86
N GLN A 712 -11.75 39.36 -30.79
CA GLN A 712 -11.07 38.38 -31.67
C GLN A 712 -9.58 38.10 -31.37
N PRO A 713 -9.07 36.90 -31.71
CA PRO A 713 -9.70 35.59 -31.47
C PRO A 713 -8.73 34.58 -30.82
N VAL A 714 -9.25 33.57 -30.12
CA VAL A 714 -8.42 32.50 -29.51
C VAL A 714 -7.87 31.57 -30.59
N VAL A 715 -6.54 31.48 -30.69
CA VAL A 715 -5.83 30.55 -31.56
C VAL A 715 -5.52 29.27 -30.78
N LYS A 716 -5.87 28.10 -31.33
CA LYS A 716 -5.53 26.79 -30.75
C LYS A 716 -4.02 26.56 -30.78
N PRO A 717 -3.39 26.05 -29.70
CA PRO A 717 -2.04 25.49 -29.77
C PRO A 717 -2.00 24.31 -30.74
N ALA A 718 -1.06 24.31 -31.68
CA ALA A 718 -0.81 23.17 -32.54
C ALA A 718 0.24 22.24 -31.91
N LEU A 719 0.10 20.93 -32.06
CA LEU A 719 1.13 19.97 -31.64
C LEU A 719 2.40 20.20 -32.48
N ALA A 720 3.54 20.33 -31.80
CA ALA A 720 4.84 20.39 -32.45
C ALA A 720 5.29 18.97 -32.87
N ALA A 721 5.23 18.67 -34.17
CA ALA A 721 5.76 17.42 -34.71
C ALA A 721 7.29 17.48 -34.87
N SER A 722 7.99 16.46 -34.37
CA SER A 722 9.42 16.23 -34.64
C SER A 722 9.61 15.47 -35.96
N THR A 723 10.73 15.73 -36.66
CA THR A 723 10.97 15.27 -38.03
C THR A 723 11.64 13.88 -38.12
N PRO A 724 11.47 13.15 -39.24
CA PRO A 724 11.78 11.71 -39.31
C PRO A 724 13.20 11.37 -39.76
N VAL A 725 13.65 10.14 -39.48
CA VAL A 725 14.90 9.57 -40.00
C VAL A 725 14.70 8.15 -40.57
N ALA A 726 15.21 7.95 -41.79
CA ALA A 726 15.57 6.69 -42.48
C ALA A 726 14.60 5.49 -42.47
N THR A 727 14.05 5.20 -43.66
CA THR A 727 13.40 3.93 -44.02
C THR A 727 14.34 2.73 -44.06
N SER A 728 13.86 1.54 -43.66
CA SER A 728 14.26 0.27 -44.27
C SER A 728 13.04 -0.44 -44.88
N LYS A 729 13.24 -1.46 -45.74
CA LYS A 729 12.18 -1.98 -46.63
C LYS A 729 11.59 -3.31 -46.19
N THR A 730 10.27 -3.30 -46.03
CA THR A 730 9.29 -4.24 -46.61
C THR A 730 9.75 -5.68 -46.87
N THR A 731 9.13 -6.64 -46.19
CA THR A 731 8.54 -7.81 -46.87
C THR A 731 7.19 -8.15 -46.23
N THR A 732 6.25 -8.70 -47.00
CA THR A 732 4.85 -8.91 -46.61
C THR A 732 4.44 -10.37 -46.75
N SER A 733 3.61 -10.88 -45.83
CA SER A 733 2.74 -12.04 -46.08
C SER A 733 1.39 -11.86 -45.42
N SER A 734 0.32 -12.27 -46.11
CA SER A 734 -1.07 -11.91 -45.82
C SER A 734 -1.79 -12.83 -44.83
N ALA A 735 -2.56 -12.19 -43.95
CA ALA A 735 -3.88 -12.56 -43.42
C ALA A 735 -4.47 -13.99 -43.65
N ALA A 736 -5.00 -14.54 -42.56
CA ALA A 736 -6.23 -15.34 -42.53
C ALA A 736 -6.95 -15.10 -41.18
N SER A 737 -8.24 -15.43 -41.04
CA SER A 737 -9.07 -15.04 -39.90
C SER A 737 -10.03 -16.14 -39.44
N LEU A 738 -10.23 -16.26 -38.11
CA LEU A 738 -11.29 -17.03 -37.41
C LEU A 738 -11.17 -18.58 -37.52
N PRO A 739 -11.86 -19.37 -36.66
CA PRO A 739 -12.80 -18.98 -35.58
C PRO A 739 -12.43 -19.50 -34.17
N ASN A 740 -13.29 -19.17 -33.21
CA ASN A 740 -13.29 -19.66 -31.82
C ASN A 740 -14.27 -20.85 -31.65
N THR A 741 -13.82 -21.97 -31.08
CA THR A 741 -14.62 -23.05 -30.47
C THR A 741 -13.73 -23.81 -29.48
N GLY A 742 -14.27 -24.28 -28.34
CA GLY A 742 -13.47 -24.92 -27.28
C GLY A 742 -13.88 -26.34 -26.88
N ASP A 743 -12.98 -26.92 -26.06
CA ASP A 743 -13.21 -27.95 -25.02
C ASP A 743 -13.44 -29.45 -25.40
N GLN A 744 -13.12 -30.29 -24.41
CA GLN A 744 -13.39 -31.74 -24.22
C GLN A 744 -12.72 -32.81 -25.11
N SER A 745 -11.54 -33.24 -24.63
CA SER A 745 -11.28 -34.62 -24.13
C SER A 745 -10.81 -35.77 -25.06
N SER A 746 -10.13 -36.73 -24.41
CA SER A 746 -9.90 -38.15 -24.77
C SER A 746 -8.76 -38.58 -25.72
N LEU A 747 -7.69 -39.07 -25.09
CA LEU A 747 -6.96 -40.33 -25.36
C LEU A 747 -6.99 -40.96 -26.78
N ALA A 748 -5.81 -41.00 -27.43
CA ALA A 748 -5.42 -42.11 -28.30
C ALA A 748 -3.89 -42.33 -28.29
N LEU A 749 -3.46 -43.59 -28.13
CA LEU A 749 -2.05 -44.00 -28.08
C LEU A 749 -1.56 -44.44 -29.47
N SER A 750 -0.35 -44.05 -29.88
CA SER A 750 0.37 -44.75 -30.97
C SER A 750 1.89 -44.64 -30.83
N LEU A 751 2.61 -45.71 -31.21
CA LEU A 751 4.08 -45.80 -31.15
C LEU A 751 4.69 -45.76 -32.55
N PHE A 752 5.65 -44.86 -32.78
CA PHE A 752 6.78 -45.00 -33.72
C PHE A 752 7.86 -43.96 -33.31
N GLY A 753 9.17 -44.16 -33.49
CA GLY A 753 9.86 -45.37 -33.95
C GLY A 753 11.18 -45.09 -34.70
N LEU A 754 12.29 -44.99 -33.96
CA LEU A 754 13.70 -44.83 -34.43
C LEU A 754 14.10 -43.49 -35.09
N GLY A 755 15.36 -43.09 -34.87
CA GLY A 755 16.04 -42.00 -35.60
C GLY A 755 17.29 -41.46 -34.91
N LEU A 756 18.47 -42.07 -35.12
CA LEU A 756 19.74 -41.55 -34.59
C LEU A 756 20.27 -40.37 -35.41
N ALA A 757 20.73 -39.31 -34.74
CA ALA A 757 21.90 -38.52 -35.15
C ALA A 757 22.50 -37.79 -33.94
N GLY A 758 23.69 -38.21 -33.50
CA GLY A 758 24.46 -37.49 -32.47
C GLY A 758 25.54 -36.62 -33.11
N LEU A 759 25.80 -35.43 -32.56
CA LEU A 759 26.93 -34.59 -32.95
C LEU A 759 27.61 -33.99 -31.71
N ALA A 760 28.71 -34.59 -31.29
CA ALA A 760 29.55 -34.04 -30.23
C ALA A 760 30.46 -32.93 -30.78
N VAL A 761 30.42 -31.74 -30.18
CA VAL A 761 31.32 -30.63 -30.51
C VAL A 761 32.30 -30.39 -29.35
N THR A 762 33.55 -30.81 -29.54
CA THR A 762 34.61 -30.67 -28.53
C THR A 762 35.17 -29.25 -28.52
N VAL A 763 34.79 -28.43 -27.54
CA VAL A 763 35.43 -27.11 -27.33
C VAL A 763 36.80 -27.29 -26.68
N ARG A 764 37.84 -26.75 -27.32
CA ARG A 764 39.25 -27.01 -27.02
C ARG A 764 39.87 -25.84 -26.24
N ARG A 765 40.35 -26.11 -25.02
CA ARG A 765 41.11 -25.14 -24.20
C ARG A 765 42.21 -24.43 -25.01
N ARG A 766 42.30 -23.11 -24.90
CA ARG A 766 43.51 -22.33 -25.16
C ARG A 766 43.88 -21.53 -23.91
N LYS A 767 45.05 -21.83 -23.34
CA LYS A 767 45.81 -20.87 -22.52
C LYS A 767 46.75 -20.11 -23.45
N THR A 768 46.95 -18.83 -23.19
CA THR A 768 48.17 -18.08 -23.52
C THR A 768 48.35 -16.97 -22.51
N ASN A 769 49.44 -17.08 -21.74
CA ASN A 769 50.02 -16.10 -20.81
C ASN A 769 49.04 -15.37 -19.89
#